data_AF-A0A7T5RAR6-F1
#
_entry.id   AF-A0A7T5RAR6-F1
#
_cell.length_a   1.000
_cell.length_b   1.000
_cell.length_c   1.000
_cell.angle_alpha   90.00
_cell.angle_beta   90.00
_cell.angle_gamma   90.00
#
_symmetry.space_group_name_H-M   'P 1'
#
loop_
_entity.id
_entity.type
_entity.pdbx_description
1 polymer ?
#
loop_
_entity_poly.entity_id
_entity_poly.type
_entity_poly.pdbx_seq_one_letter_code
_entity_poly.pdbx_strand_id
1 'polypeptide(L)'
;MNIENYIKTQSQEADKLAKRWFVFVSQHPDVSHFVLKQEFVAWANTHGNINTDIWVGKEIQDAYFYLRQQHEEKQIKQTGHVDNHNVPDVLAALGFLGGLFSREHPKILEEDPHFKRILNEKANAWLKDHPEKDTSSKEWIDYRYGSLENPSAPTLFSNTEEEFKTKHETLWKQYSEERKKVYDDPRQDPTFIWHQEEIELHTQVRHELLTKQNPGITVEQIKKQVETAHWERFAEQHPEKATAYTTKHEEIKVAVARVEERVVLQPSPKPPQPILQQQSLIISPPIPRISSPTNSRGIPPNPLSIRRPPIPGGGIGNAIRNGLSGNPLTNLAKNAAIQSAAAVIIPILIISVITFAIVFGVIGGEATTLEASPNEAGGSSNVTSCQFTKSNSLRPIKSSILQGWITDAANKAGIPSSVLASVAMHENQSFAANKTDTDIEIKDNSFCNRGETFCVINANRVERKNGEDPKCTDDEKKIGGKDATAIGLMQLLDIYHEGENLCSITENLDIAAQKLKTDGLTQSPTKDEITNVITSYFTRCEYGSFNYCDEVWKDFQNCQQKQPALTAQLPVTGDAKNILDWTSKINDVLEEGPIGDFNKMTANITNGSYTATTRTGEFINTSPRGLYWCTNLVIDAFNLAGKTGLGLDHQAVISMRNFWKSTPGYTHLDYLNDDHKNILSTITPGFTIFSESQPGIFTGNEHVAIIKFKSIDPRGNGFLETYDANTNAKIQLYPIVDWEVKNQRYTLVGFGTIK
;
A
#
# COMPACT_ATOMS: atom_id res chain seq x y z
N MET A 1 0.22 4.16 6.84
CA MET A 1 1.07 5.32 7.20
C MET A 1 0.20 6.58 7.12
N ASN A 2 0.30 7.53 8.07
CA ASN A 2 -0.36 8.83 7.90
C ASN A 2 0.55 9.73 7.04
N ILE A 3 0.20 9.90 5.77
CA ILE A 3 1.04 10.58 4.78
C ILE A 3 1.25 12.06 5.11
N GLU A 4 0.23 12.78 5.56
CA GLU A 4 0.38 14.19 5.97
C GLU A 4 1.36 14.33 7.14
N ASN A 5 1.25 13.47 8.16
CA ASN A 5 2.16 13.49 9.29
C ASN A 5 3.58 13.08 8.87
N TYR A 6 3.70 12.16 7.92
CA TYR A 6 4.99 11.78 7.33
C TYR A 6 5.64 12.95 6.58
N ILE A 7 4.90 13.68 5.75
CA ILE A 7 5.35 14.95 5.14
C ILE A 7 5.80 15.95 6.22
N LYS A 8 5.01 16.13 7.29
CA LYS A 8 5.29 17.08 8.37
C LYS A 8 6.54 16.73 9.20
N THR A 9 6.88 15.44 9.34
CA THR A 9 7.95 14.96 10.25
C THR A 9 9.18 14.38 9.54
N GLN A 10 9.07 14.03 8.26
CA GLN A 10 10.09 13.35 7.46
C GLN A 10 10.17 13.95 6.04
N SER A 11 10.01 15.28 5.91
CA SER A 11 9.87 15.99 4.64
C SER A 11 10.95 15.61 3.60
N GLN A 12 12.23 15.56 3.99
CA GLN A 12 13.31 15.19 3.06
C GLN A 12 13.17 13.78 2.46
N GLU A 13 12.65 12.82 3.21
CA GLU A 13 12.43 11.47 2.69
C GLU A 13 11.14 11.41 1.86
N ALA A 14 10.11 12.15 2.26
CA ALA A 14 8.90 12.32 1.47
C ALA A 14 9.20 12.92 0.08
N ASP A 15 10.04 13.95 0.00
CA ASP A 15 10.46 14.58 -1.26
C ASP A 15 11.23 13.59 -2.18
N LYS A 16 12.08 12.73 -1.60
CA LYS A 16 12.75 11.65 -2.36
C LYS A 16 11.77 10.63 -2.91
N LEU A 17 10.79 10.20 -2.12
CA LEU A 17 9.78 9.22 -2.56
C LEU A 17 8.90 9.81 -3.66
N ALA A 18 8.46 11.06 -3.53
CA ALA A 18 7.72 11.77 -4.58
C ALA A 18 8.56 11.97 -5.86
N LYS A 19 9.87 12.28 -5.73
CA LYS A 19 10.80 12.36 -6.86
C LYS A 19 10.98 11.01 -7.56
N ARG A 20 11.07 9.90 -6.80
CA ARG A 20 11.13 8.53 -7.36
C ARG A 20 9.86 8.22 -8.17
N TRP A 21 8.69 8.54 -7.63
CA TRP A 21 7.42 8.41 -8.34
C TRP A 21 7.38 9.23 -9.63
N PHE A 22 7.80 10.50 -9.62
CA PHE A 22 7.84 11.33 -10.83
C PHE A 22 8.79 10.76 -11.91
N VAL A 23 9.99 10.32 -11.52
CA VAL A 23 10.93 9.69 -12.46
C VAL A 23 10.34 8.41 -13.05
N PHE A 24 9.64 7.63 -12.23
CA PHE A 24 8.97 6.40 -12.64
C PHE A 24 7.82 6.67 -13.63
N VAL A 25 6.94 7.61 -13.34
CA VAL A 25 5.84 8.01 -14.25
C VAL A 25 6.37 8.60 -15.57
N SER A 26 7.53 9.27 -15.56
CA SER A 26 8.15 9.73 -16.83
C SER A 26 8.69 8.59 -17.71
N GLN A 27 8.84 7.39 -17.16
CA GLN A 27 9.20 6.15 -17.87
C GLN A 27 7.97 5.28 -18.20
N HIS A 28 6.92 5.39 -17.39
CA HIS A 28 5.65 4.66 -17.48
C HIS A 28 4.46 5.65 -17.39
N PRO A 29 4.17 6.41 -18.47
CA PRO A 29 3.18 7.50 -18.43
C PRO A 29 1.75 7.01 -18.23
N ASP A 30 1.45 5.79 -18.67
CA ASP A 30 0.18 5.07 -18.46
C ASP A 30 -0.18 4.91 -16.98
N VAL A 31 0.82 4.77 -16.11
CA VAL A 31 0.64 4.67 -14.65
C VAL A 31 0.14 5.96 -14.00
N SER A 32 0.30 7.12 -14.65
CA SER A 32 -0.10 8.42 -14.09
C SER A 32 -1.60 8.52 -13.80
N HIS A 33 -2.41 7.77 -14.55
CA HIS A 33 -3.87 7.80 -14.53
C HIS A 33 -4.52 6.83 -13.53
N PHE A 34 -3.73 5.99 -12.86
CA PHE A 34 -4.26 5.06 -11.85
C PHE A 34 -4.78 5.83 -10.64
N VAL A 35 -6.01 5.50 -10.24
CA VAL A 35 -6.68 6.09 -9.08
C VAL A 35 -6.44 5.23 -7.85
N LEU A 36 -6.45 3.92 -8.02
CA LEU A 36 -6.31 2.93 -6.97
C LEU A 36 -4.92 2.32 -6.94
N LYS A 37 -4.42 2.03 -5.73
CA LYS A 37 -3.19 1.25 -5.55
C LYS A 37 -3.30 -0.13 -6.19
N GLN A 38 -4.50 -0.71 -6.21
CA GLN A 38 -4.82 -1.99 -6.80
C GLN A 38 -4.60 -1.99 -8.32
N GLU A 39 -4.96 -0.91 -9.03
CA GLU A 39 -4.69 -0.75 -10.47
C GLU A 39 -3.17 -0.77 -10.72
N PHE A 40 -2.41 -0.02 -9.91
CA PHE A 40 -0.95 0.00 -10.00
C PHE A 40 -0.29 -1.34 -9.66
N VAL A 41 -0.76 -2.06 -8.63
CA VAL A 41 -0.23 -3.37 -8.27
C VAL A 41 -0.52 -4.40 -9.37
N ALA A 42 -1.74 -4.40 -9.93
CA ALA A 42 -2.10 -5.29 -11.03
C ALA A 42 -1.25 -5.04 -12.28
N TRP A 43 -1.05 -3.76 -12.64
CA TRP A 43 -0.17 -3.37 -13.75
C TRP A 43 1.30 -3.68 -13.46
N ALA A 44 1.78 -3.46 -12.23
CA ALA A 44 3.17 -3.74 -11.86
C ALA A 44 3.48 -5.22 -12.05
N ASN A 45 2.58 -6.11 -11.60
CA ASN A 45 2.70 -7.56 -11.76
C ASN A 45 2.78 -8.01 -13.23
N THR A 46 2.22 -7.25 -14.19
CA THR A 46 2.31 -7.58 -15.62
C THR A 46 3.51 -6.92 -16.33
N HIS A 47 4.13 -5.90 -15.72
CA HIS A 47 5.25 -5.13 -16.28
C HIS A 47 6.61 -5.43 -15.62
N GLY A 48 6.69 -6.52 -14.84
CA GLY A 48 7.93 -7.05 -14.25
C GLY A 48 8.02 -6.87 -12.73
N ASN A 49 9.21 -7.06 -12.14
CA ASN A 49 9.41 -6.90 -10.69
C ASN A 49 9.50 -5.42 -10.28
N ILE A 50 8.46 -4.64 -10.59
CA ILE A 50 8.36 -3.22 -10.24
C ILE A 50 8.01 -3.10 -8.76
N ASN A 51 8.87 -2.41 -7.99
CA ASN A 51 8.66 -2.23 -6.55
C ASN A 51 7.42 -1.36 -6.27
N THR A 52 6.38 -1.99 -5.72
CA THR A 52 5.08 -1.37 -5.43
C THR A 52 5.13 -0.27 -4.36
N ASP A 53 6.20 -0.17 -3.57
CA ASP A 53 6.44 0.94 -2.63
C ASP A 53 6.57 2.30 -3.34
N ILE A 54 6.85 2.32 -4.65
CA ILE A 54 6.94 3.58 -5.40
C ILE A 54 5.60 4.35 -5.45
N TRP A 55 4.48 3.64 -5.27
CA TRP A 55 3.15 4.24 -5.10
C TRP A 55 3.06 5.19 -3.89
N VAL A 56 3.84 4.95 -2.84
CA VAL A 56 3.90 5.86 -1.68
C VAL A 56 4.34 7.27 -2.11
N GLY A 57 5.17 7.38 -3.15
CA GLY A 57 5.52 8.67 -3.75
C GLY A 57 4.33 9.39 -4.40
N LYS A 58 3.38 8.66 -4.99
CA LYS A 58 2.11 9.22 -5.48
C LYS A 58 1.25 9.73 -4.33
N GLU A 59 1.09 8.91 -3.28
CA GLU A 59 0.31 9.27 -2.09
C GLU A 59 0.86 10.54 -1.43
N ILE A 60 2.19 10.67 -1.37
CA ILE A 60 2.88 11.88 -0.89
C ILE A 60 2.64 13.07 -1.82
N GLN A 61 2.72 12.90 -3.15
CA GLN A 61 2.46 13.96 -4.11
C GLN A 61 1.01 14.49 -4.02
N ASP A 62 0.02 13.59 -4.00
CA ASP A 62 -1.39 13.98 -3.90
C ASP A 62 -1.68 14.64 -2.53
N ALA A 63 -1.11 14.13 -1.43
CA ALA A 63 -1.23 14.76 -0.10
C ALA A 63 -0.53 16.13 0.00
N TYR A 64 0.59 16.32 -0.69
CA TYR A 64 1.27 17.62 -0.79
C TYR A 64 0.38 18.64 -1.49
N PHE A 65 -0.18 18.29 -2.64
CA PHE A 65 -1.08 19.19 -3.38
C PHE A 65 -2.35 19.52 -2.57
N TYR A 66 -2.89 18.55 -1.83
CA TYR A 66 -4.00 18.80 -0.90
C TYR A 66 -3.65 19.83 0.19
N LEU A 67 -2.52 19.63 0.89
CA LEU A 67 -2.04 20.58 1.91
C LEU A 67 -1.74 21.97 1.33
N ARG A 68 -1.24 22.04 0.10
CA ARG A 68 -1.01 23.29 -0.63
C ARG A 68 -2.33 24.00 -0.93
N GLN A 69 -3.32 23.29 -1.48
CA GLN A 69 -4.64 23.86 -1.80
C GLN A 69 -5.35 24.40 -0.55
N GLN A 70 -5.33 23.67 0.57
CA GLN A 70 -5.89 24.16 1.84
C GLN A 70 -5.28 25.50 2.28
N HIS A 71 -3.98 25.69 2.05
CA HIS A 71 -3.28 26.94 2.37
C HIS A 71 -3.64 28.07 1.39
N GLU A 72 -3.75 27.78 0.10
CA GLU A 72 -4.19 28.75 -0.92
C GLU A 72 -5.63 29.21 -0.69
N GLU A 73 -6.55 28.30 -0.35
CA GLU A 73 -7.91 28.66 0.07
C GLU A 73 -7.91 29.57 1.31
N LYS A 74 -7.02 29.29 2.28
CA LYS A 74 -6.88 30.10 3.48
C LYS A 74 -6.37 31.50 3.15
N GLN A 75 -5.41 31.63 2.24
CA GLN A 75 -4.96 32.93 1.72
C GLN A 75 -6.12 33.67 1.02
N ILE A 76 -6.83 33.04 0.08
CA ILE A 76 -7.98 33.64 -0.61
C ILE A 76 -9.03 34.14 0.40
N LYS A 77 -9.34 33.35 1.44
CA LYS A 77 -10.28 33.72 2.52
C LYS A 77 -9.77 34.88 3.39
N GLN A 78 -8.45 35.12 3.48
CA GLN A 78 -7.83 36.13 4.34
C GLN A 78 -7.46 37.43 3.60
N THR A 79 -7.01 37.34 2.35
CA THR A 79 -6.41 38.45 1.57
C THR A 79 -7.08 38.67 0.22
N GLY A 80 -8.01 37.80 -0.19
CA GLY A 80 -8.66 37.83 -1.50
C GLY A 80 -7.80 37.35 -2.67
N HIS A 81 -6.56 36.90 -2.43
CA HIS A 81 -5.62 36.43 -3.46
C HIS A 81 -4.69 35.35 -2.92
N VAL A 82 -4.02 34.63 -3.82
CA VAL A 82 -2.94 33.69 -3.47
C VAL A 82 -1.60 34.42 -3.60
N ASP A 83 -0.78 34.37 -2.57
CA ASP A 83 0.65 34.71 -2.65
C ASP A 83 1.46 33.41 -2.73
N ASN A 84 1.99 33.16 -3.93
CA ASN A 84 2.76 31.96 -4.23
C ASN A 84 4.04 31.83 -3.39
N HIS A 85 4.63 32.93 -2.93
CA HIS A 85 5.87 32.93 -2.14
C HIS A 85 5.64 32.61 -0.66
N ASN A 86 4.46 32.91 -0.14
CA ASN A 86 4.06 32.60 1.23
C ASN A 86 3.64 31.12 1.34
N VAL A 87 4.62 30.23 1.26
CA VAL A 87 4.48 28.77 1.43
C VAL A 87 4.77 28.41 2.91
N PRO A 88 3.98 27.56 3.59
CA PRO A 88 4.34 27.06 4.91
C PRO A 88 5.67 26.31 4.89
N ASP A 89 6.54 26.51 5.88
CA ASP A 89 7.90 25.94 5.94
C ASP A 89 7.94 24.42 5.68
N VAL A 90 6.95 23.68 6.18
CA VAL A 90 6.78 22.23 5.96
C VAL A 90 6.63 21.87 4.48
N LEU A 91 5.89 22.68 3.72
CA LEU A 91 5.70 22.50 2.28
C LEU A 91 6.89 23.07 1.49
N ALA A 92 7.51 24.15 1.96
CA ALA A 92 8.74 24.69 1.37
C ALA A 92 9.95 23.75 1.50
N ALA A 93 9.98 22.90 2.54
CA ALA A 93 11.01 21.89 2.74
C ALA A 93 10.98 20.74 1.72
N LEU A 94 9.92 20.63 0.91
CA LEU A 94 9.77 19.66 -0.17
C LEU A 94 10.24 20.29 -1.49
N GLY A 95 11.56 20.44 -1.63
CA GLY A 95 12.18 21.23 -2.71
C GLY A 95 11.83 20.74 -4.13
N PHE A 96 11.69 19.43 -4.34
CA PHE A 96 11.28 18.88 -5.62
C PHE A 96 9.80 19.16 -5.91
N LEU A 97 8.90 18.88 -4.96
CA LEU A 97 7.46 19.11 -5.13
C LEU A 97 7.11 20.61 -5.25
N GLY A 98 7.78 21.46 -4.47
CA GLY A 98 7.70 22.91 -4.61
C GLY A 98 8.18 23.41 -5.98
N GLY A 99 9.25 22.81 -6.51
CA GLY A 99 9.76 23.10 -7.85
C GLY A 99 8.80 22.72 -8.97
N LEU A 100 8.09 21.59 -8.85
CA LEU A 100 7.02 21.21 -9.79
C LEU A 100 5.85 22.20 -9.76
N PHE A 101 5.39 22.56 -8.55
CA PHE A 101 4.25 23.47 -8.36
C PHE A 101 4.56 24.93 -8.72
N SER A 102 5.83 25.33 -8.76
CA SER A 102 6.23 26.70 -9.17
C SER A 102 6.03 27.00 -10.66
N ARG A 103 5.61 26.01 -11.45
CA ARG A 103 5.21 26.21 -12.84
C ARG A 103 3.72 26.51 -12.89
N GLU A 104 3.33 27.58 -13.58
CA GLU A 104 1.91 27.91 -13.82
C GLU A 104 1.27 26.90 -14.77
N HIS A 105 0.91 25.73 -14.25
CA HIS A 105 0.04 24.79 -14.93
C HIS A 105 -1.42 25.27 -14.83
N PRO A 106 -2.21 25.26 -15.92
CA PRO A 106 -3.62 25.60 -15.85
C PRO A 106 -4.33 24.58 -14.97
N LYS A 107 -4.81 25.01 -13.79
CA LYS A 107 -5.51 24.11 -12.87
C LYS A 107 -6.78 23.59 -13.54
N ILE A 108 -6.85 22.28 -13.74
CA ILE A 108 -8.07 21.59 -14.18
C ILE A 108 -8.71 20.81 -13.03
N LEU A 109 -9.97 20.42 -13.23
CA LEU A 109 -10.77 19.75 -12.20
C LEU A 109 -10.14 18.40 -11.82
N GLU A 110 -9.54 17.73 -12.78
CA GLU A 110 -8.99 16.39 -12.72
C GLU A 110 -7.68 16.35 -11.91
N GLU A 111 -6.99 17.49 -11.83
CA GLU A 111 -5.83 17.70 -10.97
C GLU A 111 -6.21 18.12 -9.54
N ASP A 112 -7.45 18.60 -9.32
CA ASP A 112 -7.91 19.12 -8.04
C ASP A 112 -7.85 18.03 -6.94
N PRO A 113 -7.11 18.27 -5.83
CA PRO A 113 -7.02 17.33 -4.71
C PRO A 113 -8.34 16.89 -4.08
N HIS A 114 -9.37 17.75 -4.02
CA HIS A 114 -10.69 17.36 -3.54
C HIS A 114 -11.42 16.48 -4.56
N PHE A 115 -11.31 16.76 -5.87
CA PHE A 115 -11.86 15.91 -6.92
C PHE A 115 -11.20 14.52 -6.90
N LYS A 116 -9.87 14.46 -6.91
CA LYS A 116 -9.10 13.20 -6.78
C LYS A 116 -9.47 12.39 -5.55
N ARG A 117 -9.75 13.05 -4.42
CA ARG A 117 -10.19 12.35 -3.21
C ARG A 117 -11.59 11.73 -3.38
N ILE A 118 -12.56 12.48 -3.91
CA ILE A 118 -13.91 11.95 -4.19
C ILE A 118 -13.85 10.81 -5.23
N LEU A 119 -12.97 10.93 -6.24
CA LEU A 119 -12.71 9.92 -7.25
C LEU A 119 -12.24 8.60 -6.61
N ASN A 120 -11.27 8.68 -5.70
CA ASN A 120 -10.74 7.54 -4.94
C ASN A 120 -11.78 6.97 -3.94
N GLU A 121 -12.54 7.83 -3.25
CA GLU A 121 -13.64 7.41 -2.36
C GLU A 121 -14.70 6.60 -3.13
N LYS A 122 -15.15 7.08 -4.30
CA LYS A 122 -16.11 6.38 -5.16
C LYS A 122 -15.54 5.12 -5.81
N ALA A 123 -14.26 5.13 -6.17
CA ALA A 123 -13.56 3.96 -6.70
C ALA A 123 -13.57 2.80 -5.69
N ASN A 124 -13.17 3.07 -4.44
CA ASN A 124 -13.18 2.07 -3.37
C ASN A 124 -14.61 1.66 -2.96
N ALA A 125 -15.56 2.60 -2.93
CA ALA A 125 -16.96 2.28 -2.63
C ALA A 125 -17.54 1.30 -3.66
N TRP A 126 -17.32 1.54 -4.95
CA TRP A 126 -17.80 0.64 -6.01
C TRP A 126 -17.22 -0.78 -5.87
N LEU A 127 -15.91 -0.93 -5.64
CA LEU A 127 -15.28 -2.25 -5.44
C LEU A 127 -15.75 -2.95 -4.16
N LYS A 128 -16.05 -2.18 -3.10
CA LYS A 128 -16.63 -2.72 -1.87
C LYS A 128 -18.06 -3.23 -2.07
N ASP A 129 -18.84 -2.54 -2.91
CA ASP A 129 -20.23 -2.90 -3.20
C ASP A 129 -20.34 -4.02 -4.26
N HIS A 130 -19.25 -4.33 -4.99
CA HIS A 130 -19.14 -5.41 -5.98
C HIS A 130 -17.91 -6.31 -5.67
N PRO A 131 -17.90 -7.04 -4.53
CA PRO A 131 -16.74 -7.79 -4.07
C PRO A 131 -16.33 -8.98 -4.96
N GLU A 132 -17.19 -9.39 -5.91
CA GLU A 132 -16.89 -10.37 -6.95
C GLU A 132 -16.18 -9.78 -8.18
N LYS A 133 -15.93 -8.46 -8.19
CA LYS A 133 -15.30 -7.71 -9.28
C LYS A 133 -13.94 -7.16 -8.85
N ASP A 134 -13.04 -7.07 -9.81
CA ASP A 134 -11.73 -6.44 -9.66
C ASP A 134 -11.52 -5.34 -10.71
N THR A 135 -10.36 -4.69 -10.67
CA THR A 135 -9.98 -3.60 -11.57
C THR A 135 -9.73 -4.03 -13.03
N SER A 136 -9.86 -5.32 -13.34
CA SER A 136 -9.77 -5.89 -14.70
C SER A 136 -11.12 -6.37 -15.26
N SER A 137 -12.19 -6.36 -14.43
CA SER A 137 -13.53 -6.77 -14.83
C SER A 137 -14.17 -5.83 -15.86
N LYS A 138 -15.04 -6.36 -16.74
CA LYS A 138 -15.77 -5.54 -17.73
C LYS A 138 -16.57 -4.43 -17.04
N GLU A 139 -17.22 -4.75 -15.93
CA GLU A 139 -18.06 -3.82 -15.19
C GLU A 139 -17.25 -2.69 -14.55
N TRP A 140 -16.05 -2.98 -14.01
CA TRP A 140 -15.14 -1.94 -13.56
C TRP A 140 -14.69 -1.04 -14.71
N ILE A 141 -14.29 -1.62 -15.84
CA ILE A 141 -13.79 -0.86 -17.00
C ILE A 141 -14.90 0.01 -17.60
N ASP A 142 -16.11 -0.53 -17.74
CA ASP A 142 -17.32 0.20 -18.17
C ASP A 142 -17.68 1.34 -17.19
N TYR A 143 -17.49 1.15 -15.89
CA TYR A 143 -17.71 2.23 -14.91
C TYR A 143 -16.58 3.26 -14.91
N ARG A 144 -15.32 2.83 -14.95
CA ARG A 144 -14.12 3.67 -14.85
C ARG A 144 -13.98 4.63 -16.03
N TYR A 145 -14.10 4.11 -17.25
CA TYR A 145 -13.84 4.84 -18.50
C TYR A 145 -15.10 5.05 -19.36
N GLY A 146 -16.17 4.27 -19.12
CA GLY A 146 -17.45 4.34 -19.80
C GLY A 146 -17.73 3.13 -20.70
N SER A 147 -18.98 2.70 -20.75
CA SER A 147 -19.37 1.53 -21.56
C SER A 147 -19.43 1.85 -23.05
N LEU A 148 -18.82 0.99 -23.88
CA LEU A 148 -18.97 1.04 -25.35
C LEU A 148 -20.37 0.61 -25.81
N GLU A 149 -21.09 -0.16 -25.00
CA GLU A 149 -22.45 -0.64 -25.29
C GLU A 149 -23.52 0.38 -24.90
N ASN A 150 -23.22 1.20 -23.89
CA ASN A 150 -24.07 2.31 -23.43
C ASN A 150 -23.19 3.54 -23.11
N PRO A 151 -22.84 4.37 -24.10
CA PRO A 151 -21.97 5.54 -23.92
C PRO A 151 -22.51 6.57 -22.91
N SER A 152 -23.82 6.59 -22.69
CA SER A 152 -24.54 7.45 -21.75
C SER A 152 -24.63 6.86 -20.32
N ALA A 153 -24.04 5.70 -20.05
CA ALA A 153 -23.96 5.15 -18.71
C ALA A 153 -23.13 6.08 -17.77
N PRO A 154 -23.55 6.29 -16.51
CA PRO A 154 -22.75 7.05 -15.56
C PRO A 154 -21.37 6.41 -15.34
N THR A 155 -20.33 7.24 -15.36
CA THR A 155 -18.95 6.82 -15.13
C THR A 155 -18.50 7.22 -13.73
N LEU A 156 -17.38 6.63 -13.27
CA LEU A 156 -16.69 7.08 -12.07
C LEU A 156 -16.39 8.58 -12.14
N PHE A 157 -16.01 9.07 -13.33
CA PHE A 157 -15.78 10.49 -13.56
C PHE A 157 -17.04 11.33 -13.38
N SER A 158 -18.14 11.04 -14.09
CA SER A 158 -19.36 11.86 -14.00
C SER A 158 -19.96 11.83 -12.60
N ASN A 159 -19.94 10.68 -11.93
CA ASN A 159 -20.39 10.55 -10.55
C ASN A 159 -19.53 11.35 -9.56
N THR A 160 -18.23 11.48 -9.84
CA THR A 160 -17.30 12.33 -9.07
C THR A 160 -17.57 13.80 -9.31
N GLU A 161 -17.81 14.19 -10.56
CA GLU A 161 -18.12 15.56 -10.95
C GLU A 161 -19.42 16.08 -10.33
N GLU A 162 -20.50 15.30 -10.34
CA GLU A 162 -21.78 15.69 -9.71
C GLU A 162 -21.64 15.90 -8.19
N GLU A 163 -20.87 15.03 -7.53
CA GLU A 163 -20.62 15.16 -6.10
C GLU A 163 -19.67 16.32 -5.78
N PHE A 164 -18.62 16.53 -6.59
CA PHE A 164 -17.71 17.66 -6.46
C PHE A 164 -18.46 18.98 -6.65
N LYS A 165 -19.29 19.11 -7.69
CA LYS A 165 -20.15 20.27 -7.94
C LYS A 165 -21.05 20.61 -6.74
N THR A 166 -21.52 19.59 -6.02
CA THR A 166 -22.37 19.73 -4.84
C THR A 166 -21.58 20.07 -3.57
N LYS A 167 -20.43 19.43 -3.34
CA LYS A 167 -19.58 19.64 -2.14
C LYS A 167 -18.67 20.87 -2.24
N HIS A 168 -18.31 21.31 -3.45
CA HIS A 168 -17.28 22.30 -3.75
C HIS A 168 -17.73 23.36 -4.77
N GLU A 169 -18.97 23.86 -4.64
CA GLU A 169 -19.63 24.78 -5.60
C GLU A 169 -18.75 25.97 -6.06
N THR A 170 -17.96 26.57 -5.15
CA THR A 170 -17.08 27.70 -5.47
C THR A 170 -15.91 27.30 -6.38
N LEU A 171 -15.26 26.16 -6.11
CA LEU A 171 -14.19 25.63 -6.97
C LEU A 171 -14.79 25.18 -8.31
N TRP A 172 -15.95 24.51 -8.28
CA TRP A 172 -16.68 24.14 -9.48
C TRP A 172 -16.98 25.34 -10.39
N LYS A 173 -17.39 26.49 -9.83
CA LYS A 173 -17.58 27.72 -10.61
C LYS A 173 -16.28 28.16 -11.30
N GLN A 174 -15.15 28.17 -10.59
CA GLN A 174 -13.84 28.51 -11.17
C GLN A 174 -13.47 27.56 -12.32
N TYR A 175 -13.53 26.24 -12.10
CA TYR A 175 -13.26 25.25 -13.14
C TYR A 175 -14.25 25.33 -14.30
N SER A 176 -15.52 25.68 -14.05
CA SER A 176 -16.53 25.81 -15.11
C SER A 176 -16.30 27.01 -16.04
N GLU A 177 -15.61 28.07 -15.58
CA GLU A 177 -15.21 29.17 -16.47
C GLU A 177 -13.95 28.81 -17.28
N GLU A 178 -12.92 28.20 -16.67
CA GLU A 178 -11.74 27.74 -17.41
C GLU A 178 -12.11 26.63 -18.42
N ARG A 179 -13.11 25.79 -18.12
CA ARG A 179 -13.66 24.78 -19.05
C ARG A 179 -14.41 25.34 -20.25
N LYS A 180 -14.73 26.64 -20.30
CA LYS A 180 -15.28 27.33 -21.50
C LYS A 180 -14.19 27.94 -22.39
N LYS A 181 -12.98 28.12 -21.85
CA LYS A 181 -11.87 28.74 -22.57
C LYS A 181 -11.45 27.88 -23.76
N VAL A 182 -11.68 28.40 -24.97
CA VAL A 182 -11.21 27.78 -26.21
C VAL A 182 -9.76 28.19 -26.46
N TYR A 183 -8.89 27.22 -26.71
CA TYR A 183 -7.47 27.43 -27.01
C TYR A 183 -7.23 27.48 -28.51
N ASP A 184 -6.24 28.25 -28.96
CA ASP A 184 -5.87 28.31 -30.38
C ASP A 184 -5.31 26.97 -30.90
N ASP A 185 -4.64 26.19 -30.05
CA ASP A 185 -4.23 24.82 -30.36
C ASP A 185 -4.94 23.88 -29.36
N PRO A 186 -5.77 22.91 -29.82
CA PRO A 186 -6.39 21.92 -28.93
C PRO A 186 -5.38 21.19 -28.06
N ARG A 187 -4.14 20.99 -28.55
CA ARG A 187 -3.04 20.35 -27.80
C ARG A 187 -2.45 21.22 -26.68
N GLN A 188 -3.00 22.41 -26.46
CA GLN A 188 -2.74 23.27 -25.30
C GLN A 188 -3.96 23.36 -24.36
N ASP A 189 -5.11 22.82 -24.76
CA ASP A 189 -6.30 22.73 -23.92
C ASP A 189 -6.19 21.48 -23.03
N PRO A 190 -6.05 21.62 -21.70
CA PRO A 190 -5.85 20.46 -20.86
C PRO A 190 -7.05 19.52 -20.81
N THR A 191 -8.28 20.02 -21.06
CA THR A 191 -9.47 19.14 -21.19
C THR A 191 -9.33 18.22 -22.41
N PHE A 192 -8.83 18.75 -23.53
CA PHE A 192 -8.61 17.96 -24.75
C PHE A 192 -7.46 16.96 -24.55
N ILE A 193 -6.35 17.38 -23.93
CA ILE A 193 -5.21 16.49 -23.59
C ILE A 193 -5.69 15.31 -22.73
N TRP A 194 -6.44 15.59 -21.65
CA TRP A 194 -6.99 14.55 -20.77
C TRP A 194 -7.88 13.54 -21.52
N HIS A 195 -8.72 14.01 -22.46
CA HIS A 195 -9.50 13.10 -23.31
C HIS A 195 -8.64 12.24 -24.23
N GLN A 196 -7.52 12.76 -24.77
CA GLN A 196 -6.59 11.94 -25.57
C GLN A 196 -5.91 10.86 -24.72
N GLU A 197 -5.46 11.20 -23.51
CA GLU A 197 -4.81 10.27 -22.58
C GLU A 197 -5.77 9.15 -22.13
N GLU A 198 -7.01 9.52 -21.76
CA GLU A 198 -8.07 8.55 -21.42
C GLU A 198 -8.46 7.65 -22.61
N ILE A 199 -8.40 8.15 -23.86
CA ILE A 199 -8.62 7.33 -25.06
C ILE A 199 -7.56 6.24 -25.19
N GLU A 200 -6.27 6.57 -25.03
CA GLU A 200 -5.19 5.57 -25.16
C GLU A 200 -5.28 4.53 -24.03
N LEU A 201 -5.48 4.98 -22.79
CA LEU A 201 -5.59 4.10 -21.62
C LEU A 201 -6.81 3.18 -21.69
N HIS A 202 -7.99 3.74 -21.99
CA HIS A 202 -9.21 2.93 -22.17
C HIS A 202 -9.03 1.96 -23.34
N THR A 203 -8.39 2.36 -24.44
CA THR A 203 -8.06 1.46 -25.56
C THR A 203 -7.21 0.28 -25.11
N GLN A 204 -6.12 0.53 -24.37
CA GLN A 204 -5.23 -0.52 -23.88
C GLN A 204 -5.96 -1.50 -22.96
N VAL A 205 -6.59 -0.99 -21.90
CA VAL A 205 -7.31 -1.81 -20.90
C VAL A 205 -8.46 -2.59 -21.54
N ARG A 206 -9.16 -1.99 -22.51
CA ARG A 206 -10.23 -2.66 -23.26
C ARG A 206 -9.72 -3.72 -24.23
N HIS A 207 -8.55 -3.52 -24.83
CA HIS A 207 -7.87 -4.54 -25.64
C HIS A 207 -7.44 -5.73 -24.81
N GLU A 208 -6.82 -5.52 -23.63
CA GLU A 208 -6.46 -6.60 -22.71
C GLU A 208 -7.69 -7.42 -22.24
N LEU A 209 -8.84 -6.77 -22.03
CA LEU A 209 -10.10 -7.44 -21.72
C LEU A 209 -10.64 -8.24 -22.91
N LEU A 210 -10.77 -7.61 -24.08
CA LEU A 210 -11.47 -8.19 -25.23
C LEU A 210 -10.66 -9.24 -25.97
N THR A 211 -9.33 -9.15 -26.01
CA THR A 211 -8.45 -10.15 -26.65
C THR A 211 -8.55 -11.51 -25.95
N LYS A 212 -8.85 -11.54 -24.64
CA LYS A 212 -9.15 -12.79 -23.90
C LYS A 212 -10.46 -13.46 -24.35
N GLN A 213 -11.42 -12.68 -24.84
CA GLN A 213 -12.75 -13.15 -25.26
C GLN A 213 -12.83 -13.42 -26.77
N ASN A 214 -12.11 -12.62 -27.56
CA ASN A 214 -12.03 -12.69 -29.02
C ASN A 214 -10.58 -12.37 -29.46
N PRO A 215 -9.69 -13.36 -29.57
CA PRO A 215 -8.29 -13.14 -29.96
C PRO A 215 -8.07 -12.54 -31.35
N GLY A 216 -9.12 -12.40 -32.17
CA GLY A 216 -9.07 -11.78 -33.50
C GLY A 216 -9.40 -10.29 -33.53
N ILE A 217 -9.72 -9.67 -32.39
CA ILE A 217 -9.96 -8.22 -32.33
C ILE A 217 -8.63 -7.45 -32.34
N THR A 218 -8.53 -6.38 -33.12
CA THR A 218 -7.30 -5.55 -33.17
C THR A 218 -7.39 -4.32 -32.28
N VAL A 219 -6.23 -3.80 -31.87
CA VAL A 219 -6.13 -2.54 -31.09
C VAL A 219 -6.84 -1.40 -31.84
N GLU A 220 -6.66 -1.29 -33.16
CA GLU A 220 -7.25 -0.23 -33.98
C GLU A 220 -8.79 -0.30 -34.04
N GLN A 221 -9.36 -1.51 -34.03
CA GLN A 221 -10.81 -1.70 -33.99
C GLN A 221 -11.41 -1.26 -32.66
N ILE A 222 -10.69 -1.45 -31.55
CA ILE A 222 -11.09 -1.02 -30.22
C ILE A 222 -10.88 0.49 -30.08
N LYS A 223 -9.71 0.99 -30.47
CA LYS A 223 -9.36 2.41 -30.45
C LYS A 223 -10.43 3.26 -31.12
N LYS A 224 -10.85 2.88 -32.33
CA LYS A 224 -11.91 3.59 -33.07
C LYS A 224 -13.26 3.66 -32.34
N GLN A 225 -13.61 2.63 -31.54
CA GLN A 225 -14.83 2.62 -30.72
C GLN A 225 -14.66 3.50 -29.48
N VAL A 226 -13.51 3.43 -28.84
CA VAL A 226 -13.14 4.23 -27.66
C VAL A 226 -13.06 5.72 -28.02
N GLU A 227 -12.33 6.10 -29.08
CA GLU A 227 -12.28 7.44 -29.65
C GLU A 227 -13.68 7.98 -29.95
N THR A 228 -14.52 7.18 -30.61
CA THR A 228 -15.91 7.54 -30.90
C THR A 228 -16.66 7.92 -29.61
N ALA A 229 -16.62 7.07 -28.59
CA ALA A 229 -17.35 7.30 -27.34
C ALA A 229 -16.80 8.51 -26.55
N HIS A 230 -15.47 8.67 -26.47
CA HIS A 230 -14.85 9.80 -25.76
C HIS A 230 -15.05 11.14 -26.48
N TRP A 231 -14.96 11.20 -27.81
CA TRP A 231 -15.18 12.45 -28.56
C TRP A 231 -16.65 12.86 -28.59
N GLU A 232 -17.59 11.91 -28.64
CA GLU A 232 -19.02 12.20 -28.47
C GLU A 232 -19.30 12.74 -27.06
N ARG A 233 -18.72 12.14 -26.02
CA ARG A 233 -18.81 12.66 -24.64
C ARG A 233 -18.19 14.06 -24.51
N PHE A 234 -17.03 14.31 -25.13
CA PHE A 234 -16.42 15.64 -25.16
C PHE A 234 -17.32 16.68 -25.86
N ALA A 235 -17.98 16.31 -26.96
CA ALA A 235 -18.93 17.19 -27.65
C ALA A 235 -20.21 17.47 -26.82
N GLU A 236 -20.69 16.49 -26.03
CA GLU A 236 -21.82 16.67 -25.11
C GLU A 236 -21.47 17.53 -23.89
N GLN A 237 -20.28 17.33 -23.29
CA GLN A 237 -19.84 18.02 -22.08
C GLN A 237 -19.22 19.40 -22.36
N HIS A 238 -18.60 19.59 -23.52
CA HIS A 238 -17.85 20.79 -23.91
C HIS A 238 -18.22 21.27 -25.34
N PRO A 239 -19.51 21.53 -25.64
CA PRO A 239 -19.99 21.80 -27.00
C PRO A 239 -19.31 23.02 -27.67
N GLU A 240 -19.00 24.07 -26.91
CA GLU A 240 -18.30 25.27 -27.43
C GLU A 240 -16.87 24.94 -27.89
N LYS A 241 -16.11 24.19 -27.07
CA LYS A 241 -14.76 23.72 -27.40
C LYS A 241 -14.79 22.75 -28.58
N ALA A 242 -15.67 21.75 -28.54
CA ALA A 242 -15.80 20.76 -29.61
C ALA A 242 -16.13 21.42 -30.95
N THR A 243 -17.08 22.36 -30.97
CA THR A 243 -17.43 23.17 -32.16
C THR A 243 -16.20 23.90 -32.72
N ALA A 244 -15.44 24.59 -31.87
CA ALA A 244 -14.23 25.31 -32.29
C ALA A 244 -13.13 24.37 -32.84
N TYR A 245 -13.00 23.17 -32.28
CA TYR A 245 -11.96 22.19 -32.62
C TYR A 245 -12.29 21.33 -33.85
N THR A 246 -13.54 21.35 -34.36
CA THR A 246 -13.94 20.68 -35.62
C THR A 246 -13.09 21.03 -36.84
N THR A 247 -12.46 22.22 -36.85
CA THR A 247 -11.58 22.67 -37.95
C THR A 247 -10.17 22.08 -37.89
N LYS A 248 -9.80 21.43 -36.78
CA LYS A 248 -8.45 20.94 -36.47
C LYS A 248 -8.40 19.45 -36.12
N HIS A 249 -9.56 18.82 -35.90
CA HIS A 249 -9.69 17.41 -35.53
C HIS A 249 -10.95 16.81 -36.17
N GLU A 250 -10.79 15.86 -37.09
CA GLU A 250 -11.91 15.31 -37.89
C GLU A 250 -12.82 14.41 -37.03
N GLU A 251 -12.26 13.72 -36.07
CA GLU A 251 -12.95 12.85 -35.11
C GLU A 251 -13.92 13.66 -34.23
N ILE A 252 -13.50 14.84 -33.76
CA ILE A 252 -14.39 15.78 -33.05
C ILE A 252 -15.49 16.30 -33.97
N LYS A 253 -15.17 16.62 -35.23
CA LYS A 253 -16.16 17.05 -36.23
C LYS A 253 -17.23 15.97 -36.50
N VAL A 254 -16.83 14.70 -36.58
CA VAL A 254 -17.76 13.57 -36.67
C VAL A 254 -18.59 13.41 -35.38
N ALA A 255 -17.98 13.57 -34.22
CA ALA A 255 -18.65 13.48 -32.93
C ALA A 255 -19.72 14.58 -32.73
N VAL A 256 -19.39 15.84 -33.01
CA VAL A 256 -20.33 16.98 -32.96
C VAL A 256 -21.54 16.72 -33.86
N ALA A 257 -21.33 16.30 -35.11
CA ALA A 257 -22.42 16.02 -36.04
C ALA A 257 -23.37 14.92 -35.55
N ARG A 258 -22.85 13.88 -34.87
CA ARG A 258 -23.67 12.81 -34.29
C ARG A 258 -24.43 13.25 -33.04
N VAL A 259 -23.82 14.09 -32.20
CA VAL A 259 -24.50 14.67 -31.03
C VAL A 259 -25.63 15.60 -31.48
N GLU A 260 -25.40 16.43 -32.49
CA GLU A 260 -26.44 17.25 -33.12
C GLU A 260 -27.56 16.38 -33.72
N GLU A 261 -27.23 15.31 -34.46
CA GLU A 261 -28.21 14.35 -35.00
C GLU A 261 -29.04 13.69 -33.88
N ARG A 262 -28.41 13.27 -32.77
CA ARG A 262 -29.12 12.73 -31.59
C ARG A 262 -30.10 13.76 -31.01
N VAL A 263 -29.69 15.02 -30.87
CA VAL A 263 -30.54 16.10 -30.34
C VAL A 263 -31.71 16.41 -31.27
N VAL A 264 -31.53 16.33 -32.59
CA VAL A 264 -32.61 16.51 -33.57
C VAL A 264 -33.58 15.32 -33.62
N LEU A 265 -33.08 14.09 -33.45
CA LEU A 265 -33.90 12.87 -33.51
C LEU A 265 -34.62 12.55 -32.19
N GLN A 266 -34.18 13.08 -31.04
CA GLN A 266 -34.94 12.98 -29.80
C GLN A 266 -36.22 13.81 -29.91
N PRO A 267 -37.43 13.21 -29.83
CA PRO A 267 -38.67 13.96 -29.90
C PRO A 267 -38.73 14.92 -28.71
N SER A 268 -38.89 16.21 -28.97
CA SER A 268 -38.92 17.26 -27.93
C SER A 268 -39.83 16.82 -26.78
N PRO A 269 -39.36 16.92 -25.51
CA PRO A 269 -40.09 16.40 -24.37
C PRO A 269 -41.50 16.98 -24.36
N LYS A 270 -42.48 16.08 -24.55
CA LYS A 270 -43.89 16.44 -24.72
C LYS A 270 -44.27 17.31 -23.52
N PRO A 271 -44.74 18.56 -23.72
CA PRO A 271 -44.98 19.48 -22.61
C PRO A 271 -45.88 18.79 -21.58
N PRO A 272 -45.56 18.89 -20.28
CA PRO A 272 -46.21 18.08 -19.25
C PRO A 272 -47.71 18.27 -19.35
N GLN A 273 -48.42 17.20 -19.71
CA GLN A 273 -49.87 17.29 -19.82
C GLN A 273 -50.42 17.67 -18.44
N PRO A 274 -51.34 18.64 -18.36
CA PRO A 274 -51.89 19.07 -17.09
C PRO A 274 -52.48 17.86 -16.38
N ILE A 275 -51.99 17.58 -15.17
CA ILE A 275 -52.42 16.45 -14.37
C ILE A 275 -53.91 16.63 -14.07
N LEU A 276 -54.74 15.91 -14.83
CA LEU A 276 -56.16 15.77 -14.57
C LEU A 276 -56.30 15.07 -13.22
N GLN A 277 -56.68 15.85 -12.20
CA GLN A 277 -56.92 15.35 -10.86
C GLN A 277 -57.97 14.24 -10.92
N GLN A 278 -57.54 12.99 -10.76
CA GLN A 278 -58.46 11.89 -10.47
C GLN A 278 -59.04 12.14 -9.08
N GLN A 279 -60.31 12.54 -9.04
CA GLN A 279 -61.07 12.67 -7.80
C GLN A 279 -61.28 11.28 -7.19
N SER A 280 -60.45 10.94 -6.20
CA SER A 280 -60.70 9.79 -5.33
C SER A 280 -61.88 10.09 -4.41
N LEU A 281 -63.01 9.43 -4.67
CA LEU A 281 -64.16 9.38 -3.77
C LEU A 281 -63.74 8.70 -2.45
N ILE A 282 -63.52 9.50 -1.40
CA ILE A 282 -63.41 9.01 -0.02
C ILE A 282 -64.55 9.61 0.79
N ILE A 283 -65.43 8.73 1.27
CA ILE A 283 -66.55 9.04 2.15
C ILE A 283 -66.04 9.04 3.59
N SER A 284 -66.21 10.16 4.31
CA SER A 284 -65.99 10.25 5.77
C SER A 284 -67.13 11.04 6.45
N PRO A 285 -67.54 10.67 7.68
CA PRO A 285 -68.77 11.17 8.32
C PRO A 285 -68.59 12.52 9.06
N PRO A 286 -69.69 13.19 9.47
CA PRO A 286 -69.66 14.60 9.88
C PRO A 286 -69.80 14.85 11.40
N ILE A 287 -68.89 15.63 11.99
CA ILE A 287 -69.10 16.35 13.28
C ILE A 287 -68.33 17.71 13.27
N PRO A 288 -68.52 18.67 14.21
CA PRO A 288 -69.28 19.88 13.87
C PRO A 288 -68.51 21.21 14.06
N ARG A 289 -69.17 22.32 13.67
CA ARG A 289 -68.66 23.71 13.81
C ARG A 289 -68.51 24.14 15.28
N ILE A 290 -67.43 24.86 15.58
CA ILE A 290 -67.37 25.90 16.64
C ILE A 290 -66.75 27.18 16.03
N SER A 291 -67.13 28.34 16.57
CA SER A 291 -67.01 29.69 15.99
C SER A 291 -65.83 30.55 16.51
N SER A 292 -65.25 31.38 15.61
CA SER A 292 -64.92 32.84 15.71
C SER A 292 -64.34 33.48 17.01
N PRO A 293 -63.78 34.72 17.00
CA PRO A 293 -63.02 35.47 15.96
C PRO A 293 -61.78 36.24 16.52
N THR A 294 -60.98 36.95 15.68
CA THR A 294 -60.65 38.42 15.75
C THR A 294 -59.32 38.85 15.06
N ASN A 295 -59.36 39.99 14.32
CA ASN A 295 -58.46 41.17 14.21
C ASN A 295 -56.91 41.04 14.46
N SER A 296 -55.99 41.83 13.82
CA SER A 296 -56.11 43.06 13.00
C SER A 296 -54.83 43.49 12.23
N ARG A 297 -55.01 44.22 11.11
CA ARG A 297 -54.24 45.39 10.56
C ARG A 297 -52.71 45.34 10.33
N GLY A 298 -52.27 45.77 9.13
CA GLY A 298 -50.94 46.37 8.89
C GLY A 298 -50.52 46.48 7.40
N ILE A 299 -50.57 47.69 6.80
CA ILE A 299 -50.25 48.05 5.39
C ILE A 299 -49.84 49.55 5.40
N PRO A 300 -49.01 50.16 4.51
CA PRO A 300 -47.80 49.81 3.72
C PRO A 300 -46.66 50.87 4.01
N PRO A 301 -45.83 51.46 3.08
CA PRO A 301 -45.34 51.11 1.73
C PRO A 301 -43.80 51.28 1.46
N ASN A 302 -43.39 50.93 0.21
CA ASN A 302 -42.25 51.41 -0.64
C ASN A 302 -41.77 52.87 -0.40
N PRO A 303 -40.51 53.30 -0.79
CA PRO A 303 -40.02 53.23 -2.21
C PRO A 303 -38.48 53.34 -2.50
N LEU A 304 -38.12 53.53 -3.81
CA LEU A 304 -36.85 54.03 -4.42
C LEU A 304 -35.63 53.06 -4.43
N SER A 305 -34.80 52.88 -5.49
CA SER A 305 -34.33 53.66 -6.66
C SER A 305 -33.22 54.69 -6.42
N ILE A 306 -31.95 54.30 -6.72
CA ILE A 306 -30.71 55.11 -6.86
C ILE A 306 -29.70 54.24 -7.65
N ARG A 307 -29.33 54.58 -8.91
CA ARG A 307 -28.20 55.43 -9.39
C ARG A 307 -26.77 54.84 -9.20
N ARG A 308 -26.05 54.72 -10.33
CA ARG A 308 -24.59 54.45 -10.44
C ARG A 308 -23.74 55.71 -10.22
N PRO A 309 -22.47 55.58 -9.76
CA PRO A 309 -21.38 56.53 -10.01
C PRO A 309 -20.36 56.02 -11.07
N PRO A 310 -19.41 56.84 -11.55
CA PRO A 310 -18.72 56.63 -12.84
C PRO A 310 -17.25 56.19 -12.79
N ILE A 311 -16.71 55.91 -13.98
CA ILE A 311 -15.32 55.53 -14.31
C ILE A 311 -14.36 56.75 -14.28
N PRO A 312 -13.10 56.55 -13.86
CA PRO A 312 -11.92 56.99 -14.62
C PRO A 312 -10.94 55.81 -14.84
N GLY A 313 -10.11 55.71 -15.88
CA GLY A 313 -9.85 56.66 -16.98
C GLY A 313 -8.36 57.00 -17.11
N GLY A 314 -7.58 56.19 -17.86
CA GLY A 314 -6.22 56.54 -18.31
C GLY A 314 -5.23 55.37 -18.39
N GLY A 315 -4.40 55.30 -19.46
CA GLY A 315 -3.19 54.45 -19.45
C GLY A 315 -2.85 53.56 -20.66
N ILE A 316 -3.03 54.01 -21.91
CA ILE A 316 -2.26 53.47 -23.06
C ILE A 316 -1.00 54.37 -23.19
N GLY A 317 0.23 53.93 -23.48
CA GLY A 317 0.77 52.63 -23.91
C GLY A 317 1.81 52.87 -25.02
N ASN A 318 3.07 52.44 -24.82
CA ASN A 318 4.22 52.40 -25.75
C ASN A 318 5.52 52.25 -24.90
N ALA A 319 6.63 51.63 -25.32
CA ALA A 319 6.89 50.64 -26.37
C ALA A 319 8.34 50.13 -26.16
N ILE A 320 8.59 48.80 -26.14
CA ILE A 320 9.94 48.23 -26.33
C ILE A 320 9.84 47.03 -27.28
N ARG A 321 10.85 46.89 -28.14
CA ARG A 321 10.92 45.93 -29.26
C ARG A 321 12.24 45.14 -29.17
N ASN A 322 12.24 43.95 -29.77
CA ASN A 322 13.39 43.10 -30.14
C ASN A 322 14.12 42.33 -29.02
N GLY A 323 14.31 41.03 -29.26
CA GLY A 323 15.26 40.20 -28.49
C GLY A 323 15.26 38.72 -28.87
N LEU A 324 16.15 38.33 -29.80
CA LEU A 324 16.77 37.00 -29.95
C LEU A 324 15.93 35.80 -30.45
N SER A 325 16.13 35.48 -31.73
CA SER A 325 15.99 34.16 -32.34
C SER A 325 17.24 33.29 -32.14
N GLY A 326 17.10 31.96 -32.02
CA GLY A 326 18.24 31.03 -32.10
C GLY A 326 17.91 29.55 -31.86
N ASN A 327 17.79 28.75 -32.93
CA ASN A 327 17.62 27.29 -32.88
C ASN A 327 18.91 26.55 -32.45
N PRO A 328 18.77 25.36 -31.84
CA PRO A 328 19.78 24.30 -31.91
C PRO A 328 19.19 23.02 -32.52
N LEU A 329 19.68 22.57 -33.69
CA LEU A 329 19.45 21.21 -34.18
C LEU A 329 20.55 20.72 -35.14
N THR A 330 20.71 19.39 -35.17
CA THR A 330 21.57 18.56 -36.03
C THR A 330 23.09 18.56 -35.78
N ASN A 331 23.59 17.39 -35.33
CA ASN A 331 24.79 16.73 -35.86
C ASN A 331 24.88 15.30 -35.33
N LEU A 332 24.38 14.32 -36.09
CA LEU A 332 24.57 12.89 -35.81
C LEU A 332 24.34 12.04 -37.08
N ALA A 333 25.40 11.79 -37.84
CA ALA A 333 25.42 10.78 -38.92
C ALA A 333 26.86 10.46 -39.38
N LYS A 334 27.08 9.20 -39.81
CA LYS A 334 28.30 8.60 -40.40
C LYS A 334 29.42 8.31 -39.38
N ASN A 335 29.93 7.07 -39.29
CA ASN A 335 30.40 6.24 -40.40
C ASN A 335 30.00 4.76 -40.31
N ALA A 336 30.05 4.08 -41.46
CA ALA A 336 29.91 2.64 -41.61
C ALA A 336 30.90 2.10 -42.66
N ALA A 337 31.12 0.79 -42.62
CA ALA A 337 31.76 -0.08 -43.62
C ALA A 337 33.30 -0.11 -43.75
N ILE A 338 33.84 -1.34 -43.65
CA ILE A 338 34.71 -2.10 -44.60
C ILE A 338 35.26 -3.29 -43.75
N GLN A 339 35.08 -4.60 -43.98
CA GLN A 339 34.97 -5.57 -45.11
C GLN A 339 36.16 -6.57 -45.09
N SER A 340 35.87 -7.82 -45.52
CA SER A 340 36.79 -8.95 -45.83
C SER A 340 37.38 -9.79 -44.67
N ALA A 341 37.80 -11.06 -44.84
CA ALA A 341 37.27 -12.25 -45.56
C ALA A 341 38.28 -13.45 -45.42
N ALA A 342 37.83 -14.66 -45.77
CA ALA A 342 38.58 -15.95 -45.81
C ALA A 342 38.93 -16.58 -44.44
N ALA A 343 38.64 -17.85 -44.07
CA ALA A 343 38.42 -19.15 -44.75
C ALA A 343 39.67 -20.05 -44.89
N VAL A 344 39.75 -21.08 -44.02
CA VAL A 344 40.51 -22.35 -44.20
C VAL A 344 39.70 -23.50 -43.55
N ILE A 345 39.90 -24.74 -44.00
CA ILE A 345 38.97 -25.87 -43.88
C ILE A 345 39.74 -27.16 -43.48
N ILE A 346 39.26 -27.91 -42.47
CA ILE A 346 39.19 -29.42 -42.38
C ILE A 346 40.53 -30.24 -42.25
N PRO A 347 40.61 -31.48 -41.65
CA PRO A 347 39.86 -32.19 -40.57
C PRO A 347 40.76 -33.09 -39.61
N ILE A 348 40.18 -34.10 -38.89
CA ILE A 348 40.72 -35.48 -38.55
C ILE A 348 41.05 -35.91 -37.07
N LEU A 349 40.22 -36.86 -36.55
CA LEU A 349 40.49 -38.05 -35.65
C LEU A 349 41.07 -37.90 -34.19
N ILE A 350 40.93 -38.83 -33.21
CA ILE A 350 39.99 -39.95 -32.85
C ILE A 350 40.41 -40.62 -31.48
N ILE A 351 39.53 -41.39 -30.77
CA ILE A 351 39.81 -42.40 -29.67
C ILE A 351 40.45 -41.85 -28.34
N SER A 352 40.10 -42.18 -27.07
CA SER A 352 39.50 -43.33 -26.33
C SER A 352 38.51 -42.81 -25.23
N VAL A 353 37.77 -43.54 -24.37
CA VAL A 353 37.63 -44.96 -23.94
C VAL A 353 38.58 -45.49 -22.82
N ILE A 354 38.01 -45.86 -21.66
CA ILE A 354 38.46 -46.65 -20.44
C ILE A 354 37.79 -45.95 -19.23
N THR A 355 36.78 -46.43 -18.50
CA THR A 355 36.44 -47.74 -17.87
C THR A 355 37.25 -48.08 -16.62
N PHE A 356 36.66 -47.93 -15.42
CA PHE A 356 36.94 -48.80 -14.28
C PHE A 356 35.71 -48.92 -13.35
N ALA A 357 35.54 -50.07 -12.71
CA ALA A 357 34.32 -50.43 -11.98
C ALA A 357 34.61 -51.29 -10.73
N ILE A 358 33.72 -51.19 -9.74
CA ILE A 358 33.37 -52.19 -8.72
C ILE A 358 34.48 -52.72 -7.79
N VAL A 359 34.29 -52.51 -6.47
CA VAL A 359 34.32 -53.61 -5.48
C VAL A 359 33.22 -53.37 -4.43
N PHE A 360 32.31 -54.35 -4.27
CA PHE A 360 31.39 -54.47 -3.13
C PHE A 360 32.05 -55.25 -1.99
N GLY A 361 31.72 -54.94 -0.74
CA GLY A 361 32.15 -55.72 0.43
C GLY A 361 31.05 -55.84 1.48
N VAL A 362 30.27 -56.92 1.42
CA VAL A 362 29.24 -57.26 2.42
C VAL A 362 29.77 -58.32 3.38
N ILE A 363 29.69 -58.08 4.68
CA ILE A 363 29.68 -59.11 5.72
C ILE A 363 28.54 -58.78 6.68
N GLY A 364 27.66 -59.75 6.92
CA GLY A 364 26.53 -59.62 7.85
C GLY A 364 26.84 -60.14 9.25
N GLY A 365 26.00 -59.76 10.21
CA GLY A 365 25.96 -60.28 11.57
C GLY A 365 24.59 -60.00 12.19
N GLU A 366 23.98 -60.98 12.85
CA GLU A 366 22.59 -60.91 13.30
C GLU A 366 22.40 -60.28 14.70
N ALA A 367 21.26 -59.61 14.85
CA ALA A 367 20.44 -59.43 16.06
C ALA A 367 21.10 -59.26 17.45
N THR A 368 21.02 -58.04 17.99
CA THR A 368 20.54 -57.80 19.36
C THR A 368 19.74 -56.50 19.44
N THR A 369 18.53 -56.56 19.99
CA THR A 369 17.75 -55.39 20.41
C THR A 369 18.35 -54.78 21.68
N LEU A 370 18.61 -53.47 21.68
CA LEU A 370 18.72 -52.67 22.90
C LEU A 370 18.38 -51.20 22.59
N GLU A 371 17.63 -50.58 23.48
CA GLU A 371 17.18 -49.20 23.37
C GLU A 371 18.33 -48.23 23.64
N ALA A 372 18.51 -47.24 22.77
CA ALA A 372 19.15 -45.97 23.10
C ALA A 372 18.61 -44.90 22.14
N SER A 373 17.79 -43.98 22.66
CA SER A 373 17.39 -42.79 21.90
C SER A 373 18.65 -41.97 21.58
N PRO A 374 18.83 -41.46 20.34
CA PRO A 374 19.86 -40.47 20.08
C PRO A 374 19.60 -39.25 20.97
N ASN A 375 20.62 -38.82 21.73
CA ASN A 375 20.50 -37.64 22.58
C ASN A 375 20.27 -36.39 21.71
N GLU A 376 19.23 -35.62 22.02
CA GLU A 376 19.01 -34.30 21.44
C GLU A 376 20.16 -33.36 21.86
N ALA A 377 21.03 -33.03 20.92
CA ALA A 377 22.12 -32.08 21.11
C ALA A 377 22.22 -31.15 19.90
N GLY A 378 22.06 -29.84 20.12
CA GLY A 378 22.46 -28.82 19.13
C GLY A 378 21.35 -28.06 18.39
N GLY A 379 20.39 -27.50 19.12
CA GLY A 379 19.56 -26.34 18.75
C GLY A 379 19.28 -26.01 17.28
N SER A 380 18.05 -26.30 16.83
CA SER A 380 17.40 -25.62 15.70
C SER A 380 16.78 -24.29 16.17
N SER A 381 17.60 -23.25 16.24
CA SER A 381 17.17 -21.93 16.71
C SER A 381 16.20 -21.26 15.72
N ASN A 382 14.89 -21.33 15.95
CA ASN A 382 13.90 -20.62 15.12
C ASN A 382 14.22 -19.11 14.97
N VAL A 383 14.25 -18.59 13.75
CA VAL A 383 14.57 -17.18 13.44
C VAL A 383 13.44 -16.18 13.74
N THR A 384 12.24 -16.62 14.11
CA THR A 384 11.06 -15.74 14.34
C THR A 384 11.29 -14.58 15.32
N SER A 385 12.07 -14.77 16.38
CA SER A 385 12.37 -13.71 17.38
C SER A 385 13.61 -12.87 17.06
N CYS A 386 14.29 -13.19 15.95
CA CYS A 386 15.61 -12.66 15.65
C CYS A 386 15.55 -11.39 14.79
N GLN A 387 16.50 -10.50 15.03
CA GLN A 387 16.69 -9.26 14.29
C GLN A 387 18.11 -9.26 13.74
N PHE A 388 18.21 -9.02 12.44
CA PHE A 388 19.44 -9.12 11.67
C PHE A 388 19.96 -7.72 11.33
N THR A 389 21.27 -7.54 11.34
CA THR A 389 21.93 -6.27 11.05
C THR A 389 22.41 -6.23 9.61
N LYS A 390 22.08 -5.14 8.92
CA LYS A 390 22.88 -4.67 7.78
C LYS A 390 22.98 -3.16 7.92
N SER A 391 24.22 -2.65 7.90
CA SER A 391 24.50 -1.23 8.09
C SER A 391 24.01 -0.69 9.44
N ASN A 392 24.20 -1.46 10.53
CA ASN A 392 23.70 -1.17 11.88
C ASN A 392 22.17 -1.06 12.04
N SER A 393 21.38 -1.29 11.00
CA SER A 393 19.91 -1.33 11.08
C SER A 393 19.46 -2.74 11.46
N LEU A 394 19.02 -2.94 12.71
CA LEU A 394 18.37 -4.18 13.16
C LEU A 394 16.98 -4.32 12.51
N ARG A 395 16.74 -5.41 11.79
CA ARG A 395 15.45 -5.70 11.15
C ARG A 395 15.02 -7.15 11.34
N PRO A 396 13.75 -7.43 11.67
CA PRO A 396 13.21 -8.78 11.63
C PRO A 396 12.97 -9.21 10.16
N ILE A 397 12.89 -10.51 9.94
CA ILE A 397 12.24 -11.06 8.73
C ILE A 397 10.74 -11.09 9.03
N LYS A 398 9.89 -10.44 8.22
CA LYS A 398 8.46 -10.32 8.53
C LYS A 398 7.63 -11.53 8.11
N SER A 399 7.91 -12.09 6.94
CA SER A 399 7.24 -13.30 6.43
C SER A 399 7.57 -14.51 7.31
N SER A 400 6.54 -15.14 7.89
CA SER A 400 6.68 -16.41 8.62
C SER A 400 6.99 -17.58 7.68
N ILE A 401 6.52 -17.53 6.43
CA ILE A 401 6.84 -18.50 5.37
C ILE A 401 8.34 -18.46 5.06
N LEU A 402 8.93 -17.27 4.87
CA LEU A 402 10.36 -17.11 4.62
C LEU A 402 11.21 -17.54 5.83
N GLN A 403 10.77 -17.23 7.06
CA GLN A 403 11.41 -17.75 8.28
C GLN A 403 11.42 -19.29 8.31
N GLY A 404 10.29 -19.91 7.92
CA GLY A 404 10.16 -21.37 7.78
C GLY A 404 11.16 -21.94 6.78
N TRP A 405 11.17 -21.42 5.54
CA TRP A 405 12.09 -21.88 4.50
C TRP A 405 13.57 -21.75 4.87
N ILE A 406 13.97 -20.64 5.51
CA ILE A 406 15.34 -20.46 6.02
C ILE A 406 15.65 -21.49 7.11
N THR A 407 14.69 -21.77 7.98
CA THR A 407 14.85 -22.77 9.04
C THR A 407 14.97 -24.19 8.47
N ASP A 408 14.15 -24.54 7.49
CA ASP A 408 14.15 -25.85 6.83
C ASP A 408 15.45 -26.10 6.05
N ALA A 409 15.89 -25.15 5.23
CA ALA A 409 17.13 -25.23 4.46
C ALA A 409 18.37 -25.37 5.38
N ALA A 410 18.42 -24.59 6.46
CA ALA A 410 19.50 -24.66 7.44
C ALA A 410 19.51 -25.98 8.23
N ASN A 411 18.34 -26.46 8.67
CA ASN A 411 18.20 -27.76 9.33
C ASN A 411 18.63 -28.91 8.39
N LYS A 412 18.25 -28.86 7.12
CA LYS A 412 18.62 -29.84 6.08
C LYS A 412 20.13 -29.87 5.81
N ALA A 413 20.82 -28.74 5.93
CA ALA A 413 22.29 -28.65 5.82
C ALA A 413 23.03 -28.90 7.15
N GLY A 414 22.36 -28.89 8.29
CA GLY A 414 22.98 -28.98 9.62
C GLY A 414 23.86 -27.76 9.91
N ILE A 415 23.30 -26.55 9.70
CA ILE A 415 23.87 -25.25 10.08
C ILE A 415 22.85 -24.41 10.87
N PRO A 416 23.24 -23.33 11.56
CA PRO A 416 22.31 -22.44 12.23
C PRO A 416 21.52 -21.60 11.21
N SER A 417 20.20 -21.69 11.28
CA SER A 417 19.24 -20.86 10.52
C SER A 417 19.47 -19.35 10.67
N SER A 418 19.96 -18.90 11.82
CA SER A 418 20.28 -17.50 12.07
C SER A 418 21.47 -16.98 11.26
N VAL A 419 22.45 -17.84 10.93
CA VAL A 419 23.55 -17.48 10.03
C VAL A 419 23.01 -17.35 8.61
N LEU A 420 22.22 -18.33 8.14
CA LEU A 420 21.61 -18.30 6.80
C LEU A 420 20.67 -17.08 6.62
N ALA A 421 19.87 -16.76 7.64
CA ALA A 421 19.00 -15.58 7.66
C ALA A 421 19.78 -14.26 7.62
N SER A 422 20.92 -14.17 8.32
CA SER A 422 21.79 -13.00 8.26
C SER A 422 22.41 -12.85 6.87
N VAL A 423 22.89 -13.92 6.23
CA VAL A 423 23.37 -13.88 4.83
C VAL A 423 22.27 -13.41 3.87
N ALA A 424 21.04 -13.94 3.99
CA ALA A 424 19.89 -13.47 3.19
C ALA A 424 19.60 -11.97 3.40
N MET A 425 19.76 -11.47 4.63
CA MET A 425 19.62 -10.05 4.98
C MET A 425 20.76 -9.21 4.37
N HIS A 426 21.99 -9.70 4.37
CA HIS A 426 23.13 -9.02 3.75
C HIS A 426 23.01 -8.94 2.23
N GLU A 427 22.57 -10.00 1.56
CA GLU A 427 22.35 -10.00 0.11
C GLU A 427 21.15 -9.13 -0.28
N ASN A 428 19.97 -9.41 0.29
CA ASN A 428 18.70 -8.84 -0.17
C ASN A 428 17.84 -8.27 0.97
N GLN A 429 18.40 -7.40 1.82
CA GLN A 429 17.69 -6.72 2.92
C GLN A 429 16.31 -6.15 2.53
N SER A 430 16.20 -5.54 1.34
CA SER A 430 14.95 -4.95 0.86
C SER A 430 13.83 -5.98 0.68
N PHE A 431 14.17 -7.22 0.34
CA PHE A 431 13.26 -8.35 0.29
C PHE A 431 13.07 -8.94 1.70
N ALA A 432 14.15 -9.46 2.28
CA ALA A 432 14.13 -10.24 3.52
C ALA A 432 13.50 -9.50 4.72
N ALA A 433 13.72 -8.18 4.85
CA ALA A 433 13.18 -7.40 5.96
C ALA A 433 11.76 -6.85 5.74
N ASN A 434 11.27 -6.78 4.50
CA ASN A 434 10.04 -6.05 4.20
C ASN A 434 8.91 -6.95 3.72
N LYS A 435 9.21 -8.06 3.04
CA LYS A 435 8.23 -9.00 2.48
C LYS A 435 7.49 -9.77 3.58
N THR A 436 6.20 -9.96 3.34
CA THR A 436 5.22 -10.62 4.22
C THR A 436 4.69 -11.88 3.55
N ASP A 437 3.91 -12.67 4.29
CA ASP A 437 3.29 -13.90 3.75
C ASP A 437 2.21 -13.64 2.68
N THR A 438 1.84 -12.37 2.48
CA THR A 438 0.86 -11.97 1.46
C THR A 438 1.48 -11.56 0.12
N ASP A 439 2.79 -11.30 0.08
CA ASP A 439 3.52 -10.93 -1.13
C ASP A 439 3.59 -12.08 -2.14
N ILE A 440 3.50 -11.77 -3.44
CA ILE A 440 3.42 -12.78 -4.49
C ILE A 440 4.71 -13.61 -4.61
N GLU A 441 5.87 -13.00 -4.41
CA GLU A 441 7.17 -13.70 -4.42
C GLU A 441 7.28 -14.77 -3.33
N ILE A 442 6.62 -14.53 -2.18
CA ILE A 442 6.56 -15.46 -1.05
C ILE A 442 5.49 -16.54 -1.27
N LYS A 443 4.39 -16.26 -1.99
CA LYS A 443 3.39 -17.26 -2.34
C LYS A 443 3.88 -18.21 -3.44
N ASP A 444 4.50 -17.65 -4.46
CA ASP A 444 4.95 -18.37 -5.66
C ASP A 444 6.36 -18.96 -5.49
N ASN A 445 7.01 -18.77 -4.34
CA ASN A 445 8.37 -19.24 -4.06
C ASN A 445 9.38 -18.77 -5.13
N SER A 446 9.26 -17.50 -5.55
CA SER A 446 9.93 -16.96 -6.74
C SER A 446 10.42 -15.53 -6.50
N PHE A 447 11.74 -15.35 -6.45
CA PHE A 447 12.39 -14.05 -6.38
C PHE A 447 13.70 -14.07 -7.18
N CYS A 448 13.66 -13.47 -8.36
CA CYS A 448 14.80 -13.49 -9.29
C CYS A 448 15.51 -12.13 -9.40
N ASN A 449 16.03 -11.60 -8.28
CA ASN A 449 16.95 -10.47 -8.34
C ASN A 449 18.25 -10.90 -9.04
N ARG A 450 18.64 -10.18 -10.09
CA ARG A 450 19.86 -10.43 -10.87
C ARG A 450 20.82 -9.27 -10.68
N GLY A 451 22.00 -9.57 -10.16
CA GLY A 451 23.12 -8.62 -10.11
C GLY A 451 23.67 -8.31 -11.50
N GLU A 452 24.71 -7.48 -11.55
CA GLU A 452 25.45 -7.20 -12.78
C GLU A 452 26.21 -8.44 -13.26
N THR A 453 26.35 -8.62 -14.57
CA THR A 453 27.14 -9.71 -15.15
C THR A 453 28.62 -9.33 -15.22
N PHE A 454 29.48 -10.06 -14.52
CA PHE A 454 30.92 -9.81 -14.41
C PHE A 454 31.76 -11.01 -14.85
N CYS A 455 33.07 -10.81 -15.06
CA CYS A 455 33.98 -11.88 -15.45
C CYS A 455 34.53 -12.68 -14.26
N VAL A 456 34.51 -14.01 -14.35
CA VAL A 456 35.16 -14.94 -13.39
C VAL A 456 36.17 -15.82 -14.10
N ILE A 457 37.39 -15.91 -13.57
CA ILE A 457 38.48 -16.76 -14.07
C ILE A 457 39.06 -17.55 -12.89
N ASN A 458 39.19 -18.88 -13.01
CA ASN A 458 39.74 -19.74 -11.96
C ASN A 458 39.11 -19.49 -10.57
N ALA A 459 37.77 -19.40 -10.54
CA ALA A 459 36.95 -19.05 -9.38
C ALA A 459 37.16 -17.66 -8.75
N ASN A 460 37.98 -16.79 -9.35
CA ASN A 460 38.21 -15.42 -8.89
C ASN A 460 37.47 -14.42 -9.79
N ARG A 461 36.81 -13.43 -9.19
CA ARG A 461 36.25 -12.28 -9.91
C ARG A 461 37.38 -11.42 -10.48
N VAL A 462 37.26 -10.99 -11.73
CA VAL A 462 38.24 -10.11 -12.36
C VAL A 462 37.94 -8.64 -12.02
N GLU A 463 38.51 -8.15 -10.91
CA GLU A 463 38.41 -6.74 -10.54
C GLU A 463 39.21 -5.85 -11.54
N ARG A 464 38.54 -4.88 -12.18
CA ARG A 464 39.20 -3.89 -13.06
C ARG A 464 39.35 -2.54 -12.35
N LYS A 465 40.49 -1.87 -12.57
CA LYS A 465 40.89 -0.63 -11.86
C LYS A 465 39.91 0.55 -11.95
N ASN A 466 38.96 0.52 -12.86
CA ASN A 466 37.99 1.60 -13.06
C ASN A 466 36.71 1.43 -12.23
N GLY A 467 36.54 0.32 -11.51
CA GLY A 467 35.29 -0.01 -10.80
C GLY A 467 34.14 -0.45 -11.71
N GLU A 468 34.34 -0.46 -13.02
CA GLU A 468 33.51 -1.22 -13.95
C GLU A 468 33.82 -2.71 -13.79
N ASP A 469 32.78 -3.55 -13.81
CA ASP A 469 32.85 -5.01 -13.72
C ASP A 469 32.33 -5.66 -15.02
N PRO A 470 33.05 -5.58 -16.16
CA PRO A 470 32.48 -5.99 -17.43
C PRO A 470 32.49 -7.51 -17.59
N LYS A 471 31.69 -7.98 -18.55
CA LYS A 471 31.78 -9.32 -19.11
C LYS A 471 33.21 -9.67 -19.54
N CYS A 472 33.54 -10.94 -19.52
CA CYS A 472 34.84 -11.43 -19.99
C CYS A 472 35.02 -11.05 -21.46
N THR A 473 36.17 -10.46 -21.75
CA THR A 473 36.73 -10.26 -23.09
C THR A 473 37.00 -11.62 -23.75
N ASP A 474 37.16 -11.61 -25.08
CA ASP A 474 37.45 -12.83 -25.83
C ASP A 474 38.77 -13.49 -25.40
N ASP A 475 39.76 -12.71 -24.94
CA ASP A 475 41.03 -13.24 -24.43
C ASP A 475 40.90 -13.84 -23.02
N GLU A 476 40.09 -13.24 -22.13
CA GLU A 476 39.74 -13.84 -20.85
C GLU A 476 38.94 -15.15 -21.05
N LYS A 477 38.02 -15.19 -22.02
CA LYS A 477 37.28 -16.41 -22.40
C LYS A 477 38.19 -17.51 -22.95
N LYS A 478 39.23 -17.18 -23.74
CA LYS A 478 40.24 -18.14 -24.23
C LYS A 478 41.04 -18.81 -23.10
N ILE A 479 41.21 -18.15 -21.95
CA ILE A 479 41.87 -18.73 -20.77
C ILE A 479 40.89 -19.30 -19.72
N GLY A 480 39.63 -19.56 -20.12
CA GLY A 480 38.62 -20.21 -19.29
C GLY A 480 37.71 -19.26 -18.50
N GLY A 481 37.72 -17.96 -18.80
CA GLY A 481 36.81 -17.00 -18.19
C GLY A 481 35.35 -17.22 -18.57
N LYS A 482 34.45 -17.15 -17.58
CA LYS A 482 32.99 -17.17 -17.77
C LYS A 482 32.37 -15.84 -17.39
N ASP A 483 31.36 -15.43 -18.16
CA ASP A 483 30.43 -14.36 -17.76
C ASP A 483 29.53 -14.93 -16.67
N ALA A 484 29.55 -14.34 -15.47
CA ALA A 484 28.81 -14.79 -14.29
C ALA A 484 27.83 -13.73 -13.81
N THR A 485 26.67 -14.15 -13.31
CA THR A 485 25.64 -13.28 -12.74
C THR A 485 25.22 -13.83 -11.38
N ALA A 486 25.12 -12.95 -10.38
CA ALA A 486 24.53 -13.26 -9.09
C ALA A 486 23.00 -13.29 -9.19
N ILE A 487 22.34 -14.37 -8.74
CA ILE A 487 20.90 -14.57 -8.90
C ILE A 487 20.23 -15.02 -7.59
N GLY A 488 19.03 -14.48 -7.34
CA GLY A 488 18.11 -14.93 -6.31
C GLY A 488 18.27 -14.23 -4.96
N LEU A 489 17.61 -14.76 -3.93
CA LEU A 489 17.62 -14.22 -2.56
C LEU A 489 19.04 -14.17 -1.96
N MET A 490 19.85 -15.17 -2.30
CA MET A 490 21.19 -15.43 -1.77
C MET A 490 22.30 -15.04 -2.76
N GLN A 491 21.95 -14.44 -3.91
CA GLN A 491 22.90 -13.92 -4.92
C GLN A 491 23.95 -14.95 -5.41
N LEU A 492 23.53 -16.21 -5.55
CA LEU A 492 24.38 -17.31 -6.03
C LEU A 492 24.79 -17.11 -7.49
N LEU A 493 26.01 -17.53 -7.84
CA LEU A 493 26.56 -17.34 -9.19
C LEU A 493 26.11 -18.44 -10.15
N ASP A 494 25.37 -18.06 -11.19
CA ASP A 494 24.82 -18.95 -12.23
C ASP A 494 25.84 -19.95 -12.82
N ILE A 495 27.10 -19.55 -13.02
CA ILE A 495 28.18 -20.38 -13.58
C ILE A 495 28.57 -21.63 -12.78
N TYR A 496 28.13 -21.75 -11.52
CA TYR A 496 28.34 -22.94 -10.67
C TYR A 496 27.07 -23.79 -10.50
N HIS A 497 25.94 -23.30 -11.01
CA HIS A 497 24.59 -23.79 -10.76
C HIS A 497 23.84 -23.94 -12.09
N GLU A 498 24.54 -24.38 -13.14
CA GLU A 498 24.02 -24.52 -14.50
C GLU A 498 22.89 -25.56 -14.56
N GLY A 499 21.64 -25.07 -14.71
CA GLY A 499 20.43 -25.89 -14.77
C GLY A 499 19.57 -25.88 -13.51
N GLU A 500 20.04 -25.26 -12.42
CA GLU A 500 19.28 -25.06 -11.18
C GLU A 500 18.40 -23.80 -11.27
N ASN A 501 17.23 -23.81 -10.61
CA ASN A 501 16.32 -22.67 -10.61
C ASN A 501 16.69 -21.67 -9.51
N LEU A 502 17.75 -20.88 -9.76
CA LEU A 502 18.20 -19.82 -8.85
C LEU A 502 17.16 -18.71 -8.61
N CYS A 503 16.06 -18.65 -9.37
CA CYS A 503 14.93 -17.77 -9.06
C CYS A 503 14.02 -18.33 -7.94
N SER A 504 14.06 -19.63 -7.65
CA SER A 504 13.25 -20.23 -6.57
C SER A 504 13.85 -19.94 -5.21
N ILE A 505 13.06 -19.39 -4.28
CA ILE A 505 13.56 -18.95 -2.97
C ILE A 505 14.06 -20.14 -2.15
N THR A 506 13.30 -21.22 -2.07
CA THR A 506 13.70 -22.43 -1.32
C THR A 506 14.92 -23.13 -1.91
N GLU A 507 15.02 -23.21 -3.24
CA GLU A 507 16.16 -23.85 -3.92
C GLU A 507 17.44 -23.02 -3.72
N ASN A 508 17.33 -21.70 -3.88
CA ASN A 508 18.42 -20.75 -3.67
C ASN A 508 18.88 -20.71 -2.19
N LEU A 509 17.97 -20.89 -1.23
CA LEU A 509 18.30 -21.07 0.20
C LEU A 509 18.99 -22.41 0.48
N ASP A 510 18.48 -23.52 -0.08
CA ASP A 510 19.06 -24.86 0.07
C ASP A 510 20.51 -24.90 -0.44
N ILE A 511 20.76 -24.35 -1.63
CA ILE A 511 22.09 -24.29 -2.23
C ILE A 511 23.04 -23.45 -1.37
N ALA A 512 22.60 -22.27 -0.92
CA ALA A 512 23.41 -21.40 -0.05
C ALA A 512 23.73 -22.08 1.30
N ALA A 513 22.77 -22.79 1.89
CA ALA A 513 22.97 -23.55 3.13
C ALA A 513 24.00 -24.68 2.95
N GLN A 514 23.92 -25.43 1.85
CA GLN A 514 24.89 -26.49 1.52
C GLN A 514 26.28 -25.93 1.18
N LYS A 515 26.38 -24.75 0.56
CA LYS A 515 27.67 -24.04 0.38
C LYS A 515 28.29 -23.68 1.73
N LEU A 516 27.55 -22.99 2.60
CA LEU A 516 28.04 -22.63 3.94
C LEU A 516 28.48 -23.86 4.73
N LYS A 517 27.74 -24.98 4.61
CA LYS A 517 28.10 -26.27 5.21
C LYS A 517 29.42 -26.81 4.67
N THR A 518 29.56 -26.83 3.34
CA THR A 518 30.75 -27.35 2.64
C THR A 518 32.00 -26.53 2.93
N ASP A 519 31.84 -25.20 3.06
CA ASP A 519 32.91 -24.28 3.43
C ASP A 519 33.36 -24.42 4.91
N GLY A 520 32.64 -25.20 5.72
CA GLY A 520 33.05 -25.60 7.07
C GLY A 520 32.10 -25.20 8.21
N LEU A 521 30.92 -24.65 7.93
CA LEU A 521 30.01 -24.20 8.99
C LEU A 521 29.40 -25.39 9.76
N THR A 522 29.54 -25.37 11.09
CA THR A 522 28.96 -26.37 12.00
C THR A 522 27.66 -25.86 12.65
N GLN A 523 26.91 -26.75 13.30
CA GLN A 523 25.64 -26.42 13.99
C GLN A 523 25.84 -25.50 15.23
N SER A 524 27.06 -25.37 15.72
CA SER A 524 27.41 -24.52 16.87
C SER A 524 28.71 -23.80 16.59
N PRO A 525 28.71 -22.88 15.60
CA PRO A 525 29.93 -22.35 15.04
C PRO A 525 30.61 -21.35 15.97
N THR A 526 31.93 -21.35 15.91
CA THR A 526 32.81 -20.31 16.45
C THR A 526 32.79 -19.06 15.58
N LYS A 527 33.34 -17.95 16.11
CA LYS A 527 33.53 -16.73 15.31
C LYS A 527 34.43 -16.99 14.10
N ASP A 528 35.46 -17.83 14.25
CA ASP A 528 36.43 -18.10 13.21
C ASP A 528 35.81 -18.94 12.08
N GLU A 529 34.98 -19.94 12.40
CA GLU A 529 34.18 -20.66 11.40
C GLU A 529 33.26 -19.72 10.62
N ILE A 530 32.49 -18.86 11.30
CA ILE A 530 31.63 -17.86 10.62
C ILE A 530 32.47 -16.91 9.76
N THR A 531 33.59 -16.41 10.27
CA THR A 531 34.47 -15.49 9.52
C THR A 531 35.02 -16.15 8.26
N ASN A 532 35.45 -17.41 8.35
CA ASN A 532 35.98 -18.17 7.22
C ASN A 532 34.91 -18.44 6.16
N VAL A 533 33.72 -18.93 6.52
CA VAL A 533 32.67 -19.22 5.53
C VAL A 533 32.06 -17.97 4.93
N ILE A 534 31.91 -16.88 5.70
CA ILE A 534 31.41 -15.60 5.18
C ILE A 534 32.45 -14.94 4.27
N THR A 535 33.75 -15.06 4.58
CA THR A 535 34.82 -14.65 3.65
C THR A 535 34.80 -15.48 2.36
N SER A 536 34.57 -16.80 2.44
CA SER A 536 34.42 -17.67 1.26
C SER A 536 33.16 -17.33 0.44
N TYR A 537 32.06 -16.97 1.11
CA TYR A 537 30.79 -16.64 0.46
C TYR A 537 30.84 -15.29 -0.27
N PHE A 538 31.28 -14.23 0.43
CA PHE A 538 31.33 -12.87 -0.10
C PHE A 538 32.69 -12.49 -0.71
N THR A 539 33.66 -13.42 -0.82
CA THR A 539 35.07 -13.15 -1.17
C THR A 539 35.85 -12.27 -0.18
N ARG A 540 35.19 -11.42 0.63
CA ARG A 540 35.79 -10.56 1.67
C ARG A 540 34.79 -10.21 2.78
N CYS A 541 35.29 -9.88 3.97
CA CYS A 541 34.45 -9.37 5.06
C CYS A 541 34.03 -7.89 4.89
N GLU A 542 34.87 -7.06 4.27
CA GLU A 542 34.70 -5.61 4.24
C GLU A 542 33.97 -5.11 2.99
N TYR A 543 32.88 -4.36 3.20
CA TYR A 543 32.07 -3.74 2.16
C TYR A 543 31.74 -2.30 2.53
N GLY A 544 32.53 -1.35 2.01
CA GLY A 544 32.41 0.06 2.34
C GLY A 544 32.73 0.31 3.82
N SER A 545 31.74 0.75 4.59
CA SER A 545 31.85 0.95 6.05
C SER A 545 31.33 -0.23 6.88
N PHE A 546 31.09 -1.39 6.27
CA PHE A 546 30.45 -2.55 6.91
C PHE A 546 31.39 -3.75 6.92
N ASN A 547 31.34 -4.54 7.98
CA ASN A 547 32.05 -5.81 8.10
C ASN A 547 31.01 -6.92 8.26
N TYR A 548 30.75 -7.66 7.18
CA TYR A 548 29.71 -8.69 7.17
C TYR A 548 30.06 -9.89 8.06
N CYS A 549 31.34 -10.20 8.24
CA CYS A 549 31.77 -11.27 9.15
C CYS A 549 31.44 -10.93 10.62
N ASP A 550 31.62 -9.66 11.02
CA ASP A 550 31.21 -9.16 12.34
C ASP A 550 29.69 -8.99 12.48
N GLU A 551 28.98 -8.50 11.46
CA GLU A 551 27.51 -8.38 11.47
C GLU A 551 26.84 -9.77 11.56
N VAL A 552 27.25 -10.76 10.75
CA VAL A 552 26.73 -12.15 10.81
C VAL A 552 27.03 -12.82 12.16
N TRP A 553 28.24 -12.66 12.69
CA TRP A 553 28.58 -13.20 14.02
C TRP A 553 27.71 -12.58 15.12
N LYS A 554 27.53 -11.26 15.08
CA LYS A 554 26.70 -10.51 16.03
C LYS A 554 25.23 -10.91 15.92
N ASP A 555 24.71 -11.11 14.72
CA ASP A 555 23.34 -11.57 14.47
C ASP A 555 23.10 -12.98 15.03
N PHE A 556 24.04 -13.90 14.80
CA PHE A 556 24.03 -15.24 15.40
C PHE A 556 23.97 -15.17 16.93
N GLN A 557 24.86 -14.37 17.56
CA GLN A 557 24.86 -14.15 19.02
C GLN A 557 23.55 -13.53 19.53
N ASN A 558 23.04 -12.49 18.85
CA ASN A 558 21.78 -11.82 19.21
C ASN A 558 20.59 -12.79 19.15
N CYS A 559 20.55 -13.65 18.12
CA CYS A 559 19.50 -14.64 17.93
C CYS A 559 19.54 -15.72 19.02
N GLN A 560 20.74 -16.21 19.38
CA GLN A 560 20.90 -17.13 20.52
C GLN A 560 20.51 -16.49 21.86
N GLN A 561 20.91 -15.23 22.12
CA GLN A 561 20.57 -14.53 23.37
C GLN A 561 19.07 -14.20 23.50
N LYS A 562 18.32 -14.13 22.40
CA LYS A 562 16.87 -13.90 22.36
C LYS A 562 16.01 -15.16 22.33
N GLN A 563 16.62 -16.35 22.42
CA GLN A 563 15.88 -17.57 22.73
C GLN A 563 16.15 -18.00 24.18
N PRO A 564 15.27 -17.63 25.14
CA PRO A 564 15.06 -18.47 26.30
C PRO A 564 14.75 -19.87 25.76
N ALA A 565 15.56 -20.85 26.14
CA ALA A 565 15.49 -22.18 25.53
C ALA A 565 14.05 -22.71 25.53
N LEU A 566 13.61 -23.22 24.39
CA LEU A 566 12.29 -23.86 24.24
C LEU A 566 12.29 -25.29 24.82
N THR A 567 12.95 -25.45 25.98
CA THR A 567 12.59 -26.49 26.94
C THR A 567 11.09 -26.42 27.18
N ALA A 568 10.42 -27.57 27.05
CA ALA A 568 8.97 -27.75 27.17
C ALA A 568 8.33 -26.69 28.09
N GLN A 569 7.58 -25.75 27.49
CA GLN A 569 7.20 -24.49 28.14
C GLN A 569 6.53 -24.74 29.49
N LEU A 570 7.29 -24.47 30.56
CA LEU A 570 6.70 -24.17 31.85
C LEU A 570 5.79 -22.94 31.68
N PRO A 571 4.68 -22.86 32.46
CA PRO A 571 3.82 -21.68 32.54
C PRO A 571 4.61 -20.37 32.45
N VAL A 572 4.26 -19.50 31.50
CA VAL A 572 4.88 -18.17 31.38
C VAL A 572 4.43 -17.32 32.57
N THR A 573 5.15 -17.44 33.69
CA THR A 573 4.84 -16.74 34.94
C THR A 573 5.05 -15.25 34.78
N GLY A 574 3.97 -14.48 34.87
CA GLY A 574 3.99 -13.03 35.04
C GLY A 574 3.79 -12.59 36.48
N ASP A 575 3.87 -11.28 36.71
CA ASP A 575 3.36 -10.73 37.96
C ASP A 575 1.83 -10.90 37.94
N ALA A 576 1.34 -11.80 38.79
CA ALA A 576 -0.05 -12.27 38.82
C ALA A 576 -1.10 -11.19 39.13
N LYS A 577 -0.70 -9.91 39.20
CA LYS A 577 -1.56 -8.75 39.47
C LYS A 577 -1.55 -7.68 38.37
N ASN A 578 -0.63 -7.73 37.41
CA ASN A 578 -0.46 -6.66 36.41
C ASN A 578 -1.14 -7.01 35.07
N ILE A 579 -2.28 -6.37 34.80
CA ILE A 579 -3.05 -6.54 33.56
C ILE A 579 -2.18 -6.26 32.31
N LEU A 580 -1.27 -5.28 32.36
CA LEU A 580 -0.43 -4.92 31.20
C LEU A 580 0.62 -5.98 30.87
N ASP A 581 1.19 -6.66 31.87
CA ASP A 581 2.15 -7.74 31.67
C ASP A 581 1.47 -8.91 30.94
N TRP A 582 0.27 -9.30 31.40
CA TRP A 582 -0.51 -10.36 30.76
C TRP A 582 -1.06 -9.95 29.39
N THR A 583 -1.47 -8.69 29.23
CA THR A 583 -1.90 -8.16 27.92
C THR A 583 -0.75 -8.19 26.92
N SER A 584 0.47 -7.76 27.32
CA SER A 584 1.66 -7.83 26.48
C SER A 584 1.94 -9.27 26.08
N LYS A 585 1.95 -10.20 27.03
CA LYS A 585 2.22 -11.63 26.76
C LYS A 585 1.23 -12.24 25.77
N ILE A 586 -0.07 -11.96 25.91
CA ILE A 586 -1.09 -12.37 24.94
C ILE A 586 -0.79 -11.74 23.58
N ASN A 587 -0.55 -10.44 23.54
CA ASN A 587 -0.29 -9.69 22.32
C ASN A 587 0.98 -10.18 21.60
N ASP A 588 2.02 -10.57 22.32
CA ASP A 588 3.26 -11.13 21.78
C ASP A 588 2.99 -12.43 20.99
N VAL A 589 2.14 -13.32 21.51
CA VAL A 589 1.77 -14.61 20.88
C VAL A 589 0.54 -14.53 19.97
N LEU A 590 0.05 -13.33 19.65
CA LEU A 590 -0.91 -13.13 18.56
C LEU A 590 -0.20 -13.17 17.20
N GLU A 591 -0.87 -13.73 16.21
CA GLU A 591 -0.47 -13.76 14.81
C GLU A 591 -1.63 -13.29 13.93
N GLU A 592 -1.28 -12.89 12.70
CA GLU A 592 -2.24 -12.58 11.65
C GLU A 592 -3.01 -13.85 11.28
N GLY A 593 -4.34 -13.78 11.30
CA GLY A 593 -5.23 -14.86 10.88
C GLY A 593 -5.60 -14.74 9.40
N PRO A 594 -6.43 -15.67 8.88
CA PRO A 594 -6.77 -15.75 7.45
C PRO A 594 -7.42 -14.50 6.83
N ILE A 595 -7.91 -13.56 7.65
CA ILE A 595 -8.56 -12.32 7.22
C ILE A 595 -7.67 -11.07 7.31
N GLY A 596 -6.38 -11.22 7.63
CA GLY A 596 -5.44 -10.09 7.74
C GLY A 596 -5.47 -9.32 9.07
N ASP A 597 -6.22 -9.81 10.06
CA ASP A 597 -6.28 -9.26 11.42
C ASP A 597 -5.46 -10.11 12.40
N PHE A 598 -4.87 -9.50 13.43
CA PHE A 598 -4.18 -10.19 14.53
C PHE A 598 -5.19 -10.88 15.47
N ASN A 599 -5.65 -12.07 15.08
CA ASN A 599 -6.69 -12.84 15.77
C ASN A 599 -6.42 -14.35 15.83
N LYS A 600 -5.18 -14.79 15.65
CA LYS A 600 -4.72 -16.16 15.89
C LYS A 600 -3.82 -16.16 17.12
N MET A 601 -4.07 -17.00 18.13
CA MET A 601 -3.19 -17.08 19.32
C MET A 601 -2.43 -18.40 19.33
N THR A 602 -1.09 -18.36 19.25
CA THR A 602 -0.26 -19.55 18.93
C THR A 602 0.37 -20.27 20.12
N ALA A 603 0.35 -19.69 21.31
CA ALA A 603 0.72 -20.38 22.55
C ALA A 603 -0.35 -20.20 23.64
N ASN A 604 -0.46 -21.19 24.53
CA ASN A 604 -1.24 -21.04 25.76
C ASN A 604 -0.47 -20.14 26.73
N ILE A 605 -1.17 -19.25 27.44
CA ILE A 605 -0.58 -18.43 28.50
C ILE A 605 -1.30 -18.74 29.80
N THR A 606 -0.56 -18.98 30.88
CA THR A 606 -1.14 -19.36 32.17
C THR A 606 -0.34 -18.81 33.34
N ASN A 607 -1.09 -18.36 34.35
CA ASN A 607 -0.58 -17.95 35.67
C ASN A 607 -0.68 -19.10 36.71
N GLY A 608 -1.05 -20.31 36.29
CA GLY A 608 -1.31 -21.49 37.13
C GLY A 608 -2.76 -21.63 37.62
N SER A 609 -3.53 -20.54 37.79
CA SER A 609 -4.95 -20.59 38.20
C SER A 609 -5.93 -20.40 37.03
N TYR A 610 -5.46 -19.81 35.94
CA TYR A 610 -6.18 -19.57 34.70
C TYR A 610 -5.26 -19.83 33.50
N THR A 611 -5.84 -20.23 32.37
CA THR A 611 -5.12 -20.43 31.11
C THR A 611 -5.89 -19.75 29.98
N ALA A 612 -5.28 -18.73 29.38
CA ALA A 612 -5.64 -18.24 28.06
C ALA A 612 -5.26 -19.32 27.04
N THR A 613 -6.26 -19.92 26.39
CA THR A 613 -6.06 -21.07 25.49
C THR A 613 -5.97 -20.65 24.03
N THR A 614 -5.08 -21.32 23.28
CA THR A 614 -4.91 -21.12 21.84
C THR A 614 -6.24 -21.19 21.09
N ARG A 615 -6.42 -20.31 20.10
CA ARG A 615 -7.63 -20.25 19.27
C ARG A 615 -7.21 -20.18 17.81
N THR A 616 -7.69 -21.14 17.04
CA THR A 616 -7.28 -21.42 15.66
C THR A 616 -8.47 -22.02 14.91
N GLY A 617 -9.11 -21.23 14.05
CA GLY A 617 -10.17 -21.69 13.16
C GLY A 617 -10.53 -20.64 12.11
N GLU A 618 -10.74 -21.11 10.88
CA GLU A 618 -11.03 -20.26 9.72
C GLU A 618 -12.47 -19.72 9.69
N PHE A 619 -13.38 -20.28 10.51
CA PHE A 619 -14.82 -20.05 10.40
C PHE A 619 -15.43 -19.41 11.64
N ILE A 620 -16.18 -18.33 11.40
CA ILE A 620 -16.87 -17.50 12.40
C ILE A 620 -18.06 -18.21 13.08
N ASN A 621 -18.55 -19.32 12.52
CA ASN A 621 -19.93 -19.76 12.73
C ASN A 621 -20.11 -21.09 13.51
N THR A 622 -19.05 -21.88 13.77
CA THR A 622 -19.20 -23.31 14.11
C THR A 622 -18.49 -23.82 15.37
N SER A 623 -17.71 -22.99 16.09
CA SER A 623 -17.08 -23.42 17.35
C SER A 623 -16.59 -22.23 18.19
N PRO A 624 -16.54 -22.33 19.54
CA PRO A 624 -15.82 -21.38 20.41
C PRO A 624 -14.28 -21.35 20.19
N ARG A 625 -13.78 -21.99 19.11
CA ARG A 625 -12.36 -22.12 18.75
C ARG A 625 -11.92 -21.30 17.53
N GLY A 626 -12.82 -20.52 16.92
CA GLY A 626 -12.59 -19.77 15.67
C GLY A 626 -11.47 -18.71 15.75
N LEU A 627 -11.82 -17.48 16.12
CA LEU A 627 -10.90 -16.33 16.14
C LEU A 627 -10.66 -15.81 17.57
N TYR A 628 -9.47 -15.27 17.81
CA TYR A 628 -9.12 -14.56 19.04
C TYR A 628 -9.63 -13.11 18.98
N TRP A 629 -10.91 -12.94 19.30
CA TRP A 629 -11.58 -11.64 19.35
C TRP A 629 -10.97 -10.67 20.37
N CYS A 630 -11.16 -9.38 20.11
CA CYS A 630 -10.81 -8.27 20.98
C CYS A 630 -11.31 -8.43 22.44
N THR A 631 -12.50 -8.99 22.65
CA THR A 631 -13.03 -9.29 23.99
C THR A 631 -12.27 -10.38 24.73
N ASN A 632 -11.68 -11.36 24.02
CA ASN A 632 -10.86 -12.38 24.67
C ASN A 632 -9.54 -11.80 25.18
N LEU A 633 -8.94 -10.82 24.50
CA LEU A 633 -7.76 -10.10 25.01
C LEU A 633 -8.02 -9.55 26.42
N VAL A 634 -9.20 -8.95 26.64
CA VAL A 634 -9.59 -8.39 27.94
C VAL A 634 -9.94 -9.48 28.95
N ILE A 635 -10.78 -10.46 28.59
CA ILE A 635 -11.19 -11.57 29.46
C ILE A 635 -9.97 -12.34 29.97
N ASP A 636 -9.07 -12.70 29.06
CA ASP A 636 -7.96 -13.57 29.37
C ASP A 636 -6.88 -12.78 30.15
N ALA A 637 -6.60 -11.51 29.79
CA ALA A 637 -5.65 -10.66 30.55
C ALA A 637 -6.10 -10.35 31.99
N PHE A 638 -7.38 -10.06 32.21
CA PHE A 638 -7.90 -9.80 33.56
C PHE A 638 -7.89 -11.07 34.42
N ASN A 639 -8.32 -12.21 33.89
CA ASN A 639 -8.28 -13.47 34.63
C ASN A 639 -6.83 -13.93 34.94
N LEU A 640 -5.88 -13.73 34.02
CA LEU A 640 -4.45 -13.94 34.28
C LEU A 640 -3.87 -12.99 35.34
N ALA A 641 -4.39 -11.75 35.43
CA ALA A 641 -4.09 -10.81 36.51
C ALA A 641 -4.88 -11.08 37.83
N GLY A 642 -5.47 -12.27 37.95
CA GLY A 642 -6.23 -12.70 39.14
C GLY A 642 -7.54 -11.93 39.36
N LYS A 643 -8.03 -11.21 38.34
CA LYS A 643 -9.26 -10.40 38.40
C LYS A 643 -10.41 -11.21 37.80
N THR A 644 -11.06 -12.00 38.67
CA THR A 644 -12.12 -12.92 38.29
C THR A 644 -13.45 -12.22 38.02
N GLY A 645 -14.31 -12.89 37.25
CA GLY A 645 -15.68 -12.46 36.93
C GLY A 645 -15.92 -12.20 35.44
N LEU A 646 -14.85 -11.95 34.67
CA LEU A 646 -14.91 -12.03 33.22
C LEU A 646 -14.93 -13.48 32.72
N GLY A 647 -15.67 -13.72 31.65
CA GLY A 647 -15.98 -15.06 31.14
C GLY A 647 -16.75 -15.00 29.81
N LEU A 648 -17.22 -16.15 29.33
CA LEU A 648 -17.80 -16.27 27.97
C LEU A 648 -19.06 -15.41 27.75
N ASP A 649 -19.88 -15.20 28.79
CA ASP A 649 -21.07 -14.34 28.72
C ASP A 649 -20.74 -12.86 28.45
N HIS A 650 -19.46 -12.48 28.57
CA HIS A 650 -18.92 -11.15 28.29
C HIS A 650 -18.19 -11.07 26.94
N GLN A 651 -18.35 -12.05 26.04
CA GLN A 651 -17.74 -12.02 24.70
C GLN A 651 -18.29 -10.93 23.78
N ALA A 652 -19.46 -10.36 24.07
CA ALA A 652 -19.95 -9.14 23.44
C ALA A 652 -19.49 -7.90 24.25
N VAL A 653 -18.97 -6.88 23.55
CA VAL A 653 -18.44 -5.64 24.16
C VAL A 653 -19.47 -4.95 25.06
N ILE A 654 -20.75 -4.93 24.66
CA ILE A 654 -21.84 -4.34 25.44
C ILE A 654 -22.09 -5.11 26.74
N SER A 655 -22.08 -6.45 26.70
CA SER A 655 -22.19 -7.28 27.91
C SER A 655 -21.02 -7.03 28.86
N MET A 656 -19.80 -6.94 28.32
CA MET A 656 -18.61 -6.60 29.08
C MET A 656 -18.70 -5.21 29.73
N ARG A 657 -19.08 -4.18 28.97
CA ARG A 657 -19.27 -2.82 29.49
C ARG A 657 -20.35 -2.78 30.59
N ASN A 658 -21.45 -3.50 30.40
CA ASN A 658 -22.55 -3.56 31.36
C ASN A 658 -22.12 -4.25 32.67
N PHE A 659 -21.33 -5.32 32.60
CA PHE A 659 -20.69 -5.91 33.79
C PHE A 659 -19.82 -4.88 34.54
N TRP A 660 -19.03 -4.08 33.82
CA TRP A 660 -18.22 -3.00 34.42
C TRP A 660 -19.05 -1.92 35.11
N LYS A 661 -20.27 -1.66 34.64
CA LYS A 661 -21.23 -0.73 35.25
C LYS A 661 -21.90 -1.32 36.51
N SER A 662 -22.13 -2.63 36.58
CA SER A 662 -22.94 -3.27 37.62
C SER A 662 -22.16 -4.04 38.69
N THR A 663 -20.95 -4.50 38.42
CA THR A 663 -20.25 -5.45 39.30
C THR A 663 -19.40 -4.75 40.37
N PRO A 664 -19.60 -5.05 41.67
CA PRO A 664 -18.75 -4.53 42.74
C PRO A 664 -17.26 -4.83 42.51
N GLY A 665 -16.41 -3.84 42.78
CA GLY A 665 -14.97 -3.92 42.52
C GLY A 665 -14.55 -3.43 41.13
N TYR A 666 -15.46 -3.32 40.16
CA TYR A 666 -15.17 -2.72 38.85
C TYR A 666 -15.61 -1.25 38.79
N THR A 667 -15.03 -0.50 37.85
CA THR A 667 -15.31 0.93 37.62
C THR A 667 -15.48 1.20 36.13
N HIS A 668 -16.65 1.69 35.75
CA HIS A 668 -16.92 2.26 34.42
C HIS A 668 -16.84 3.79 34.48
N LEU A 669 -16.22 4.42 33.47
CA LEU A 669 -16.25 5.87 33.23
C LEU A 669 -17.05 6.12 31.95
N ASP A 670 -18.12 6.92 31.99
CA ASP A 670 -19.08 7.06 30.89
C ASP A 670 -18.70 8.19 29.93
N TYR A 671 -17.82 7.87 28.98
CA TYR A 671 -17.23 8.86 28.08
C TYR A 671 -18.24 9.63 27.22
N LEU A 672 -19.42 9.06 26.96
CA LEU A 672 -20.45 9.74 26.16
C LEU A 672 -21.19 10.84 26.91
N ASN A 673 -21.31 10.72 28.23
CA ASN A 673 -22.24 11.52 29.03
C ASN A 673 -21.54 12.36 30.11
N ASP A 674 -20.35 11.95 30.55
CA ASP A 674 -19.55 12.65 31.55
C ASP A 674 -18.53 13.62 30.91
N ASP A 675 -17.90 14.45 31.73
CA ASP A 675 -16.84 15.36 31.27
C ASP A 675 -15.61 14.60 30.75
N HIS A 676 -15.38 14.67 29.43
CA HIS A 676 -14.27 14.01 28.75
C HIS A 676 -12.91 14.34 29.39
N LYS A 677 -12.73 15.59 29.87
CA LYS A 677 -11.47 16.04 30.49
C LYS A 677 -11.20 15.34 31.82
N ASN A 678 -12.19 15.23 32.69
CA ASN A 678 -12.10 14.48 33.95
C ASN A 678 -11.87 12.99 33.69
N ILE A 679 -12.53 12.39 32.69
CA ILE A 679 -12.29 10.99 32.32
C ILE A 679 -10.88 10.79 31.79
N LEU A 680 -10.49 11.53 30.75
CA LEU A 680 -9.19 11.36 30.10
C LEU A 680 -8.03 11.78 31.02
N SER A 681 -8.21 12.66 32.00
CA SER A 681 -7.19 12.89 33.04
C SER A 681 -7.07 11.70 34.01
N THR A 682 -8.18 11.03 34.36
CA THR A 682 -8.22 9.92 35.33
C THR A 682 -7.68 8.59 34.79
N ILE A 683 -7.93 8.25 33.52
CA ILE A 683 -7.50 6.95 32.96
C ILE A 683 -5.98 6.76 33.01
N THR A 684 -5.54 5.51 33.21
CA THR A 684 -4.11 5.12 33.19
C THR A 684 -3.90 3.92 32.28
N PRO A 685 -2.64 3.58 31.93
CA PRO A 685 -2.32 2.28 31.36
C PRO A 685 -2.94 1.13 32.18
N GLY A 686 -3.48 0.13 31.48
CA GLY A 686 -4.24 -0.99 32.05
C GLY A 686 -5.77 -0.80 32.05
N PHE A 687 -6.27 0.42 31.81
CA PHE A 687 -7.70 0.63 31.56
C PHE A 687 -8.12 -0.03 30.23
N THR A 688 -9.32 -0.59 30.23
CA THR A 688 -10.01 -1.07 29.03
C THR A 688 -10.72 0.12 28.36
N ILE A 689 -10.69 0.19 27.03
CA ILE A 689 -11.45 1.15 26.21
C ILE A 689 -12.57 0.42 25.48
N PHE A 690 -13.80 0.94 25.55
CA PHE A 690 -14.97 0.35 24.90
C PHE A 690 -15.45 1.26 23.75
N SER A 691 -15.64 0.71 22.55
CA SER A 691 -16.19 1.45 21.41
C SER A 691 -17.32 0.66 20.73
N GLU A 692 -18.41 1.32 20.37
CA GLU A 692 -19.62 0.71 19.82
C GLU A 692 -20.10 1.50 18.60
N SER A 693 -20.52 0.84 17.52
CA SER A 693 -21.08 1.53 16.34
C SER A 693 -22.38 2.28 16.67
N GLN A 694 -23.18 1.72 17.58
CA GLN A 694 -24.40 2.31 18.14
C GLN A 694 -24.41 2.11 19.66
N PRO A 695 -24.32 3.19 20.47
CA PRO A 695 -24.25 3.06 21.92
C PRO A 695 -25.40 2.24 22.53
N GLY A 696 -25.06 1.11 23.14
CA GLY A 696 -26.01 0.21 23.82
C GLY A 696 -26.69 -0.85 22.95
N ILE A 697 -26.42 -0.89 21.63
CA ILE A 697 -27.08 -1.81 20.70
C ILE A 697 -26.04 -2.76 20.10
N PHE A 698 -26.26 -4.07 20.24
CA PHE A 698 -25.35 -5.07 19.68
C PHE A 698 -25.56 -5.19 18.16
N THR A 699 -24.54 -4.77 17.43
CA THR A 699 -24.48 -4.74 15.96
C THR A 699 -23.42 -5.68 15.39
N GLY A 700 -22.61 -6.31 16.24
CA GLY A 700 -21.39 -7.02 15.83
C GLY A 700 -20.25 -6.09 15.37
N ASN A 701 -20.48 -4.77 15.42
CA ASN A 701 -19.52 -3.72 15.07
C ASN A 701 -19.17 -2.94 16.34
N GLU A 702 -18.66 -3.66 17.32
CA GLU A 702 -18.10 -3.13 18.56
C GLU A 702 -16.64 -3.53 18.67
N HIS A 703 -15.85 -2.77 19.44
CA HIS A 703 -14.45 -3.07 19.70
C HIS A 703 -14.08 -2.80 21.14
N VAL A 704 -13.08 -3.51 21.64
CA VAL A 704 -12.52 -3.31 22.97
C VAL A 704 -11.02 -3.52 22.95
N ALA A 705 -10.27 -2.68 23.66
CA ALA A 705 -8.81 -2.77 23.73
C ALA A 705 -8.32 -2.38 25.13
N ILE A 706 -7.02 -2.58 25.41
CA ILE A 706 -6.42 -2.18 26.70
C ILE A 706 -5.40 -1.06 26.45
N ILE A 707 -5.52 0.05 27.18
CA ILE A 707 -4.61 1.18 27.09
C ILE A 707 -3.21 0.76 27.55
N LYS A 708 -2.27 0.72 26.61
CA LYS A 708 -0.85 0.43 26.84
C LYS A 708 -0.12 1.68 27.31
N PHE A 709 -0.38 2.82 26.69
CA PHE A 709 0.29 4.10 27.00
C PHE A 709 -0.66 5.28 26.77
N LYS A 710 -0.35 6.40 27.42
CA LYS A 710 -1.15 7.63 27.42
C LYS A 710 -0.21 8.83 27.52
N SER A 711 -0.35 9.79 26.63
CA SER A 711 0.27 11.11 26.75
C SER A 711 -0.78 12.17 26.41
N ILE A 712 -1.04 13.10 27.33
CA ILE A 712 -1.98 14.21 27.14
C ILE A 712 -1.37 15.47 27.77
N ASP A 713 -1.26 16.54 26.99
CA ASP A 713 -0.77 17.83 27.46
C ASP A 713 -1.85 18.59 28.28
N PRO A 714 -1.50 19.68 29.01
CA PRO A 714 -2.47 20.44 29.80
C PRO A 714 -3.61 21.09 29.00
N ARG A 715 -3.49 21.18 27.66
CA ARG A 715 -4.55 21.68 26.77
C ARG A 715 -5.52 20.57 26.36
N GLY A 716 -5.20 19.31 26.62
CA GLY A 716 -6.02 18.16 26.22
C GLY A 716 -5.59 17.54 24.90
N ASN A 717 -4.39 17.84 24.42
CA ASN A 717 -3.87 17.33 23.14
C ASN A 717 -2.83 16.23 23.38
N GLY A 718 -2.84 15.17 22.58
CA GLY A 718 -1.91 14.05 22.76
C GLY A 718 -2.35 12.78 22.05
N PHE A 719 -2.19 11.62 22.69
CA PHE A 719 -2.61 10.32 22.18
C PHE A 719 -2.81 9.25 23.27
N LEU A 720 -3.62 8.25 22.93
CA LEU A 720 -3.64 6.94 23.57
C LEU A 720 -2.96 5.94 22.65
N GLU A 721 -2.25 4.98 23.24
CA GLU A 721 -1.76 3.79 22.57
C GLU A 721 -2.38 2.56 23.25
N THR A 722 -2.90 1.61 22.48
CA THR A 722 -3.62 0.43 22.99
C THR A 722 -2.97 -0.86 22.53
N TYR A 723 -3.18 -1.93 23.30
CA TYR A 723 -3.03 -3.31 22.83
C TYR A 723 -4.37 -3.78 22.27
N ASP A 724 -4.33 -4.29 21.05
CA ASP A 724 -5.49 -4.67 20.25
C ASP A 724 -5.37 -6.13 19.79
N ALA A 725 -6.51 -6.76 19.57
CA ALA A 725 -6.67 -8.04 18.89
C ALA A 725 -7.88 -7.94 17.94
N ASN A 726 -7.93 -8.78 16.91
CA ASN A 726 -8.93 -8.69 15.83
C ASN A 726 -8.95 -7.31 15.14
N THR A 727 -7.74 -6.80 14.87
CA THR A 727 -7.48 -5.63 14.01
C THR A 727 -6.18 -5.86 13.22
N ASN A 728 -5.98 -5.08 12.16
CA ASN A 728 -4.79 -5.13 11.30
C ASN A 728 -3.46 -4.69 11.97
N ALA A 729 -3.48 -4.31 13.26
CA ALA A 729 -2.27 -4.00 14.02
C ALA A 729 -2.46 -4.34 15.50
N LYS A 730 -1.52 -5.10 16.06
CA LYS A 730 -1.45 -5.43 17.50
C LYS A 730 -1.48 -4.22 18.44
N ILE A 731 -1.09 -3.05 17.94
CA ILE A 731 -1.04 -1.78 18.66
C ILE A 731 -1.70 -0.70 17.81
N GLN A 732 -2.71 -0.02 18.36
CA GLN A 732 -3.35 1.15 17.73
C GLN A 732 -2.95 2.44 18.45
N LEU A 733 -2.97 3.56 17.73
CA LEU A 733 -2.67 4.89 18.26
C LEU A 733 -3.80 5.87 17.93
N TYR A 734 -4.49 6.34 18.96
CA TYR A 734 -5.62 7.25 18.86
C TYR A 734 -5.21 8.67 19.27
N PRO A 735 -5.17 9.64 18.35
CA PRO A 735 -4.91 11.03 18.70
C PRO A 735 -5.99 11.57 19.65
N ILE A 736 -5.60 12.46 20.55
CA ILE A 736 -6.52 13.24 21.37
C ILE A 736 -6.35 14.70 20.97
N VAL A 737 -7.46 15.37 20.66
CA VAL A 737 -7.52 16.80 20.35
C VAL A 737 -8.58 17.44 21.24
N ASP A 738 -8.20 18.47 22.00
CA ASP A 738 -9.08 19.20 22.92
C ASP A 738 -9.94 18.30 23.84
N TRP A 739 -9.30 17.27 24.43
CA TRP A 739 -9.93 16.23 25.27
C TRP A 739 -10.90 15.28 24.54
N GLU A 740 -10.90 15.27 23.20
CA GLU A 740 -11.68 14.34 22.40
C GLU A 740 -10.80 13.30 21.70
N VAL A 741 -11.10 12.00 21.87
CA VAL A 741 -10.34 10.92 21.20
C VAL A 741 -10.79 10.79 19.75
N LYS A 742 -9.85 10.92 18.81
CA LYS A 742 -10.09 10.95 17.36
C LYS A 742 -9.68 9.63 16.68
N ASN A 743 -10.10 9.48 15.43
CA ASN A 743 -9.72 8.38 14.52
C ASN A 743 -10.07 6.96 15.03
N GLN A 744 -11.11 6.84 15.87
CA GLN A 744 -11.64 5.52 16.21
C GLN A 744 -12.51 4.97 15.09
N ARG A 745 -12.49 3.63 14.92
CA ARG A 745 -13.35 2.91 13.96
C ARG A 745 -14.84 2.95 14.34
N TYR A 746 -15.12 3.02 15.64
CA TYR A 746 -16.45 3.05 16.25
C TYR A 746 -16.49 4.13 17.34
N THR A 747 -17.68 4.55 17.77
CA THR A 747 -17.83 5.61 18.78
C THR A 747 -17.27 5.17 20.13
N LEU A 748 -16.38 5.94 20.73
CA LEU A 748 -15.90 5.72 22.10
C LEU A 748 -17.07 5.83 23.09
N VAL A 749 -17.42 4.74 23.78
CA VAL A 749 -18.57 4.73 24.71
C VAL A 749 -18.17 4.83 26.18
N GLY A 750 -16.94 4.47 26.53
CA GLY A 750 -16.49 4.51 27.91
C GLY A 750 -15.16 3.82 28.15
N PHE A 751 -14.74 3.83 29.41
CA PHE A 751 -13.54 3.14 29.87
C PHE A 751 -13.85 2.25 31.08
N GLY A 752 -13.10 1.17 31.22
CA GLY A 752 -13.26 0.20 32.29
C GLY A 752 -11.96 -0.06 33.06
N THR A 753 -12.03 -0.17 34.38
CA THR A 753 -10.92 -0.67 35.21
C THR A 753 -11.44 -1.43 36.43
N ILE A 754 -10.54 -1.94 37.26
CA ILE A 754 -10.82 -2.44 38.61
C ILE A 754 -10.47 -1.35 39.65
N LYS A 755 -11.15 -1.37 40.80
CA LYS A 755 -10.89 -0.50 41.96
C LYS A 755 -9.67 -0.96 42.78
#